data_AF-A0A7W1G668-F1
#
_entry.id   AF-A0A7W1G668-F1
#
_cell.length_a   1.000
_cell.length_b   1.000
_cell.length_c   1.000
_cell.angle_alpha   90.00
_cell.angle_beta   90.00
_cell.angle_gamma   90.00
#
_symmetry.space_group_name_H-M   'P 1'
#
loop_
_entity.id
_entity.type
_entity.pdbx_description
1 polymer ?
#
loop_
_entity_poly.entity_id
_entity_poly.type
_entity_poly.pdbx_seq_one_letter_code
_entity_poly.pdbx_strand_id
1 'polypeptide(L)'
;PTITGGGSIHADGGTASGNYNQSGGGGGRIALHATAGSNFGSLVTTAFGGALGTHSGGAGTVYLATGITASNSGTLIIDNNGTVGQGSTLINGVWVTDTEAGNVIIRNGANLKFGDPVAPTPPGSPYLAVYNNWINTANQTMPKGEVRFLGAGSNTIQSAQPFWDLLIEGSGVWTTSTSLHTSHDLLVEGGILRTERDVATPITVDGQLTIRQGGILLVRRSATTGIGAGQTITVGGALIQGVLSANGEGFEHYTGPGRGTYGRGATHGGLGAYAYIEDFGHTYGSMTAPTSLGSGGGTPWGTVGGAGGGAITLTTSGTVTVTVTGRISADGTVSTDDEGETSGAGGSIAITAGTLAGNGIIRANGGIEAVNGIWHQPGGGGRVSLNGVTTDTFTGTLQADGGIGSGIYGGSYLGTKAYAGTIYLNAAKRAHLEIGGSGNLAHLRLGTDDANDYTFGDVIVHSGGVLEVDGHVNRNGFAQGFGGAATLNVATLTVDSGGYLQADGLGFTFWDGFGSGRYAVGGSYGGQAGATDPNDTYGSITDPRFLGSNASNSSGGFGGGALIVVASGAVAIDGIVSANGLDSMTEGGGGGSGGTVNITAATISGLGEIRANGGTASGNYNQSAGGGGRIALHATNGTSFGAVATHAFGGVLDGHSGGAGSIYLRTSSQSPTGGTLILDNNGITAQGSTLLNGVWVTDTSVGDAIIRNSAKLTFGDPVAPTPPGDPSLTVAGNFTNTGDIAMASGEIIFSGSANQAIDLGTSATLASIQVEKSDGVASFTRGFTATTFTISSGDTVRVAANATIFAHTFQVNGTSGATVSLDSIGSSGTWSLIVPTGGVQSVAYVAVAHSDASSGIEIIATDHGTDLGGNTNWLFSGTSTPNEPPSFTRGPNITVLEDTSPNVYAAWASNISAGPAAESSQTVHFLVMEIPPLLMPPPPSIFSGTPTIDAAGTLRFTLSPNANGTGALQITAQDNGGTAYGGTDRSGSVMLIITVTAVNDAPSFTAGANQSVAEDAGPQSVNGWASVISAGPADESSQTVSFTVTNNNSSLFSTAPAISDLGVLTYTSAADANGIATITVTAVDSGGTANGGLDTSAAQTFTITITAVNDAPTLTAISDPSPILEDSGSQAIPLTGISAG
;
A
#
# COMPACT_ATOMS: atom_id res chain seq x y z
N PRO A 1 -12.92 -15.89 -68.63
CA PRO A 1 -12.18 -14.91 -69.45
C PRO A 1 -11.89 -13.64 -68.63
N THR A 2 -10.63 -13.25 -68.53
CA THR A 2 -10.23 -11.97 -67.92
C THR A 2 -10.82 -10.83 -68.74
N ILE A 3 -11.57 -9.92 -68.09
CA ILE A 3 -12.04 -8.71 -68.76
C ILE A 3 -10.87 -7.72 -68.75
N THR A 4 -10.06 -7.76 -69.80
CA THR A 4 -8.90 -6.87 -69.97
C THR A 4 -9.25 -5.76 -70.95
N GLY A 5 -9.43 -4.54 -70.43
CA GLY A 5 -9.63 -3.32 -71.22
C GLY A 5 -10.19 -2.19 -70.34
N GLY A 6 -9.71 -0.96 -70.50
CA GLY A 6 -10.17 0.22 -69.74
C GLY A 6 -11.56 0.75 -70.16
N GLY A 7 -12.45 -0.12 -70.64
CA GLY A 7 -13.83 0.24 -70.97
C GLY A 7 -14.69 0.41 -69.72
N SER A 8 -15.93 0.89 -69.91
CA SER A 8 -16.88 1.09 -68.83
C SER A 8 -18.25 0.47 -69.13
N ILE A 9 -18.94 0.02 -68.07
CA ILE A 9 -20.33 -0.47 -68.11
C ILE A 9 -21.16 0.40 -67.18
N HIS A 10 -22.21 1.00 -67.72
CA HIS A 10 -23.05 1.95 -67.01
C HIS A 10 -24.50 1.47 -67.02
N ALA A 11 -25.16 1.53 -65.86
CA ALA A 11 -26.58 1.33 -65.71
C ALA A 11 -27.17 2.50 -64.91
N ASP A 12 -26.82 3.72 -65.29
CA ASP A 12 -27.18 4.92 -64.56
C ASP A 12 -28.63 5.36 -64.87
N GLY A 13 -29.33 5.90 -63.87
CA GLY A 13 -30.69 6.42 -63.99
C GLY A 13 -30.75 7.74 -64.77
N GLY A 14 -31.85 7.95 -65.50
CA GLY A 14 -32.04 9.17 -66.29
C GLY A 14 -32.13 10.44 -65.43
N THR A 15 -31.44 11.51 -65.85
CA THR A 15 -31.54 12.84 -65.23
C THR A 15 -32.84 13.53 -65.64
N ALA A 16 -33.47 14.24 -64.71
CA ALA A 16 -34.66 15.04 -64.96
C ALA A 16 -34.31 16.53 -64.95
N SER A 17 -35.05 17.35 -65.71
CA SER A 17 -34.87 18.81 -65.76
C SER A 17 -36.23 19.52 -65.65
N GLY A 18 -36.63 19.90 -64.44
CA GLY A 18 -37.88 20.63 -64.22
C GLY A 18 -38.16 21.04 -62.77
N ASN A 19 -38.95 22.11 -62.58
CA ASN A 19 -39.20 22.78 -61.29
C ASN A 19 -40.44 22.27 -60.51
N TYR A 20 -41.16 21.23 -60.99
CA TYR A 20 -42.38 20.73 -60.35
C TYR A 20 -42.41 19.20 -60.30
N ASN A 21 -42.34 18.60 -59.10
CA ASN A 21 -42.60 17.18 -58.77
C ASN A 21 -41.95 16.09 -59.67
N GLN A 22 -40.82 16.38 -60.30
CA GLN A 22 -40.03 15.38 -61.01
C GLN A 22 -39.03 14.75 -60.04
N SER A 23 -38.62 13.50 -60.29
CA SER A 23 -37.51 12.84 -59.62
C SER A 23 -36.55 12.30 -60.67
N GLY A 24 -35.27 12.21 -60.33
CA GLY A 24 -34.33 11.43 -61.16
C GLY A 24 -34.75 9.96 -61.24
N GLY A 25 -34.43 9.30 -62.36
CA GLY A 25 -34.65 7.86 -62.50
C GLY A 25 -33.78 7.06 -61.52
N GLY A 26 -34.28 5.95 -60.99
CA GLY A 26 -33.48 5.07 -60.13
C GLY A 26 -32.29 4.46 -60.89
N GLY A 27 -31.19 4.21 -60.18
CA GLY A 27 -30.04 3.50 -60.72
C GLY A 27 -30.38 2.06 -61.05
N GLY A 28 -29.78 1.55 -62.13
CA GLY A 28 -29.95 0.18 -62.61
C GLY A 28 -29.16 -0.84 -61.80
N ARG A 29 -29.12 -2.09 -62.31
CA ARG A 29 -28.40 -3.20 -61.67
C ARG A 29 -27.42 -3.82 -62.66
N ILE A 30 -26.17 -3.95 -62.25
CA ILE A 30 -25.11 -4.64 -62.99
C ILE A 30 -24.70 -5.87 -62.18
N ALA A 31 -24.67 -7.04 -62.80
CA ALA A 31 -24.08 -8.25 -62.21
C ALA A 31 -23.07 -8.84 -63.19
N LEU A 32 -21.82 -8.95 -62.77
CA LEU A 32 -20.73 -9.51 -63.57
C LEU A 32 -20.15 -10.73 -62.88
N HIS A 33 -20.18 -11.86 -63.59
CA HIS A 33 -19.58 -13.12 -63.15
C HIS A 33 -18.39 -13.46 -64.04
N ALA A 34 -17.20 -13.48 -63.45
CA ALA A 34 -15.99 -13.96 -64.10
C ALA A 34 -15.79 -15.45 -63.79
N THR A 35 -15.26 -16.25 -64.73
CA THR A 35 -14.86 -17.64 -64.43
C THR A 35 -13.69 -17.67 -63.44
N ALA A 36 -13.59 -18.75 -62.64
CA ALA A 36 -12.50 -18.94 -61.69
C ALA A 36 -11.11 -18.68 -62.33
N GLY A 37 -10.26 -17.88 -61.66
CA GLY A 37 -8.95 -17.47 -62.16
C GLY A 37 -8.94 -16.24 -63.10
N SER A 38 -10.10 -15.66 -63.42
CA SER A 38 -10.22 -14.39 -64.16
C SER A 38 -10.49 -13.22 -63.20
N ASN A 39 -9.96 -12.03 -63.50
CA ASN A 39 -10.23 -10.79 -62.74
C ASN A 39 -10.98 -9.75 -63.60
N PHE A 40 -11.48 -8.70 -62.94
CA PHE A 40 -12.21 -7.59 -63.59
C PHE A 40 -11.30 -6.46 -64.10
N GLY A 41 -9.97 -6.60 -64.02
CA GLY A 41 -9.00 -5.64 -64.56
C GLY A 41 -9.22 -4.19 -64.13
N SER A 42 -9.14 -3.26 -65.08
CA SER A 42 -9.44 -1.82 -64.91
C SER A 42 -10.85 -1.43 -65.38
N LEU A 43 -11.79 -2.40 -65.43
CA LEU A 43 -13.16 -2.17 -65.87
C LEU A 43 -13.88 -1.22 -64.90
N VAL A 44 -14.41 -0.11 -65.42
CA VAL A 44 -15.23 0.82 -64.63
C VAL A 44 -16.69 0.39 -64.70
N THR A 45 -17.35 0.22 -63.56
CA THR A 45 -18.78 -0.08 -63.47
C THR A 45 -19.50 1.00 -62.68
N THR A 46 -20.58 1.54 -63.23
CA THR A 46 -21.41 2.55 -62.54
C THR A 46 -22.89 2.20 -62.66
N ALA A 47 -23.62 2.40 -61.56
CA ALA A 47 -25.06 2.22 -61.51
C ALA A 47 -25.63 3.26 -60.55
N PHE A 48 -25.64 4.53 -60.96
CA PHE A 48 -26.04 5.65 -60.11
C PHE A 48 -27.50 6.05 -60.34
N GLY A 49 -28.14 6.66 -59.35
CA GLY A 49 -29.42 7.35 -59.54
C GLY A 49 -29.25 8.61 -60.40
N GLY A 50 -30.29 8.96 -61.15
CA GLY A 50 -30.33 10.19 -61.93
C GLY A 50 -30.40 11.42 -61.01
N ALA A 51 -29.67 12.49 -61.33
CA ALA A 51 -29.65 13.71 -60.55
C ALA A 51 -30.86 14.63 -60.84
N LEU A 52 -31.46 15.22 -59.79
CA LEU A 52 -32.39 16.37 -59.88
C LEU A 52 -32.50 17.07 -58.51
N GLY A 53 -31.74 18.15 -58.28
CA GLY A 53 -31.84 18.95 -57.05
C GLY A 53 -31.85 18.10 -55.77
N THR A 54 -32.91 18.22 -54.95
CA THR A 54 -33.14 17.40 -53.74
C THR A 54 -33.89 16.08 -53.97
N HIS A 55 -34.26 15.76 -55.22
CA HIS A 55 -35.08 14.60 -55.61
C HIS A 55 -34.35 13.66 -56.58
N SER A 56 -33.05 13.44 -56.36
CA SER A 56 -32.27 12.46 -57.13
C SER A 56 -32.82 11.04 -56.94
N GLY A 57 -32.72 10.22 -57.98
CA GLY A 57 -33.12 8.82 -57.96
C GLY A 57 -32.30 7.99 -56.96
N GLY A 58 -32.84 6.84 -56.56
CA GLY A 58 -32.13 5.93 -55.66
C GLY A 58 -30.90 5.31 -56.33
N ALA A 59 -29.92 4.92 -55.52
CA ALA A 59 -28.71 4.25 -56.00
C ALA A 59 -29.02 2.93 -56.72
N GLY A 60 -28.21 2.60 -57.71
CA GLY A 60 -28.19 1.27 -58.33
C GLY A 60 -27.20 0.34 -57.62
N THR A 61 -27.10 -0.89 -58.12
CA THR A 61 -26.24 -1.93 -57.53
C THR A 61 -25.29 -2.52 -58.57
N VAL A 62 -24.04 -2.75 -58.18
CA VAL A 62 -23.07 -3.53 -58.95
C VAL A 62 -22.66 -4.76 -58.15
N TYR A 63 -22.86 -5.96 -58.69
CA TYR A 63 -22.38 -7.21 -58.10
C TYR A 63 -21.25 -7.80 -58.94
N LEU A 64 -20.09 -8.04 -58.32
CA LEU A 64 -18.89 -8.55 -58.97
C LEU A 64 -18.48 -9.89 -58.32
N ALA A 65 -18.53 -10.99 -59.06
CA ALA A 65 -18.16 -12.32 -58.53
C ALA A 65 -17.17 -13.08 -59.42
N THR A 66 -16.22 -13.77 -58.78
CA THR A 66 -15.33 -14.75 -59.43
C THR A 66 -15.83 -16.16 -59.13
N GLY A 67 -16.20 -16.90 -60.17
CA GLY A 67 -16.95 -18.17 -60.09
C GLY A 67 -18.46 -17.96 -60.32
N ILE A 68 -19.10 -18.90 -61.03
CA ILE A 68 -20.52 -18.79 -61.44
C ILE A 68 -21.48 -19.36 -60.38
N THR A 69 -20.99 -19.99 -59.31
CA THR A 69 -21.80 -20.94 -58.52
C THR A 69 -22.14 -20.56 -57.08
N ALA A 70 -21.72 -19.40 -56.54
CA ALA A 70 -22.11 -19.04 -55.16
C ALA A 70 -22.34 -17.52 -54.97
N SER A 71 -23.51 -17.16 -54.44
CA SER A 71 -23.92 -15.80 -54.01
C SER A 71 -23.08 -15.24 -52.86
N ASN A 72 -22.44 -16.12 -52.08
CA ASN A 72 -21.71 -15.78 -50.86
C ASN A 72 -20.24 -15.34 -51.09
N SER A 73 -19.77 -15.24 -52.34
CA SER A 73 -18.37 -14.91 -52.64
C SER A 73 -18.14 -13.58 -53.38
N GLY A 74 -19.19 -12.95 -53.91
CA GLY A 74 -19.07 -11.71 -54.69
C GLY A 74 -19.11 -10.41 -53.87
N THR A 75 -18.69 -9.31 -54.49
CA THR A 75 -18.74 -7.96 -53.92
C THR A 75 -19.97 -7.23 -54.45
N LEU A 76 -20.88 -6.85 -53.55
CA LEU A 76 -22.01 -5.95 -53.80
C LEU A 76 -21.58 -4.51 -53.52
N ILE A 77 -21.71 -3.64 -54.52
CA ILE A 77 -21.39 -2.20 -54.45
C ILE A 77 -22.69 -1.41 -54.66
N ILE A 78 -22.98 -0.49 -53.76
CA ILE A 78 -24.10 0.44 -53.82
C ILE A 78 -23.53 1.87 -53.76
N ASP A 79 -23.77 2.65 -54.80
CA ASP A 79 -23.10 3.93 -55.04
C ASP A 79 -24.08 4.91 -55.68
N ASN A 80 -24.07 6.17 -55.25
CA ASN A 80 -24.91 7.23 -55.83
C ASN A 80 -24.11 8.44 -56.33
N ASN A 81 -22.79 8.27 -56.54
CA ASN A 81 -21.89 9.26 -57.12
C ASN A 81 -21.93 10.66 -56.44
N GLY A 82 -22.15 10.68 -55.12
CA GLY A 82 -22.21 11.89 -54.31
C GLY A 82 -23.57 12.59 -54.32
N THR A 83 -24.57 12.03 -55.00
CA THR A 83 -25.92 12.57 -54.99
C THR A 83 -26.71 12.07 -53.77
N VAL A 84 -27.21 13.00 -52.95
CA VAL A 84 -28.07 12.69 -51.80
C VAL A 84 -29.52 12.76 -52.27
N GLY A 85 -30.06 11.63 -52.76
CA GLY A 85 -31.43 11.52 -53.25
C GLY A 85 -32.39 10.92 -52.22
N GLN A 86 -33.69 11.22 -52.30
CA GLN A 86 -34.70 10.58 -51.43
C GLN A 86 -34.99 9.11 -51.80
N GLY A 87 -34.54 8.64 -52.96
CA GLY A 87 -34.73 7.23 -53.37
C GLY A 87 -33.76 6.28 -52.65
N SER A 88 -34.23 5.05 -52.37
CA SER A 88 -33.45 3.98 -51.73
C SER A 88 -33.34 2.74 -52.62
N THR A 89 -32.22 2.04 -52.56
CA THR A 89 -32.05 0.70 -53.12
C THR A 89 -32.78 -0.32 -52.23
N LEU A 90 -33.74 -1.06 -52.79
CA LEU A 90 -34.45 -2.11 -52.07
C LEU A 90 -33.65 -3.43 -52.08
N ILE A 91 -33.33 -3.97 -50.91
CA ILE A 91 -32.78 -5.31 -50.71
C ILE A 91 -33.82 -6.16 -49.97
N ASN A 92 -33.97 -7.42 -50.38
CA ASN A 92 -34.86 -8.40 -49.75
C ASN A 92 -36.32 -7.92 -49.64
N GLY A 93 -37.04 -7.88 -50.76
CA GLY A 93 -38.46 -7.49 -50.85
C GLY A 93 -39.23 -8.40 -51.80
N VAL A 94 -40.53 -8.15 -52.03
CA VAL A 94 -41.43 -9.01 -52.85
C VAL A 94 -40.82 -9.41 -54.22
N TRP A 95 -39.99 -8.53 -54.80
CA TRP A 95 -39.36 -8.71 -56.11
C TRP A 95 -37.83 -8.79 -56.07
N VAL A 96 -37.22 -8.87 -54.89
CA VAL A 96 -35.75 -8.95 -54.69
C VAL A 96 -35.46 -10.11 -53.76
N THR A 97 -34.96 -11.21 -54.31
CA THR A 97 -34.75 -12.50 -53.60
C THR A 97 -33.32 -12.71 -53.11
N ASP A 98 -32.37 -11.91 -53.58
CA ASP A 98 -30.96 -12.06 -53.19
C ASP A 98 -30.72 -11.45 -51.81
N THR A 99 -30.34 -12.29 -50.86
CA THR A 99 -30.15 -11.92 -49.44
C THR A 99 -28.70 -12.12 -48.98
N GLU A 100 -27.78 -12.43 -49.89
CA GLU A 100 -26.41 -12.83 -49.56
C GLU A 100 -25.40 -12.08 -50.42
N ALA A 101 -24.29 -11.68 -49.81
CA ALA A 101 -23.11 -11.18 -50.51
C ALA A 101 -21.83 -11.58 -49.78
N GLY A 102 -20.72 -11.70 -50.52
CA GLY A 102 -19.38 -11.78 -49.95
C GLY A 102 -19.00 -10.45 -49.28
N ASN A 103 -18.60 -9.45 -50.07
CA ASN A 103 -18.37 -8.09 -49.56
C ASN A 103 -19.58 -7.20 -49.84
N VAL A 104 -19.86 -6.24 -48.95
CA VAL A 104 -20.86 -5.18 -49.16
C VAL A 104 -20.17 -3.82 -49.01
N ILE A 105 -20.27 -2.98 -50.05
CA ILE A 105 -19.70 -1.64 -50.09
C ILE A 105 -20.82 -0.64 -50.38
N ILE A 106 -21.05 0.31 -49.47
CA ILE A 106 -22.04 1.38 -49.63
C ILE A 106 -21.34 2.73 -49.48
N ARG A 107 -21.46 3.60 -50.49
CA ARG A 107 -20.68 4.86 -50.54
C ARG A 107 -21.39 5.97 -51.31
N ASN A 108 -20.80 7.18 -51.25
CA ASN A 108 -21.13 8.31 -52.12
C ASN A 108 -22.64 8.66 -52.16
N GLY A 109 -23.30 8.76 -51.00
CA GLY A 109 -24.70 9.19 -50.90
C GLY A 109 -25.74 8.13 -51.26
N ALA A 110 -25.35 6.86 -51.42
CA ALA A 110 -26.27 5.75 -51.56
C ALA A 110 -27.16 5.60 -50.31
N ASN A 111 -28.45 5.30 -50.55
CA ASN A 111 -29.47 5.01 -49.55
C ASN A 111 -29.94 3.56 -49.68
N LEU A 112 -29.93 2.77 -48.60
CA LEU A 112 -30.41 1.38 -48.56
C LEU A 112 -31.80 1.28 -47.91
N LYS A 113 -32.67 0.37 -48.37
CA LYS A 113 -33.93 -0.03 -47.71
C LYS A 113 -34.11 -1.55 -47.72
N PHE A 114 -34.51 -2.14 -46.58
CA PHE A 114 -35.00 -3.52 -46.53
C PHE A 114 -36.49 -3.59 -46.90
N GLY A 115 -36.93 -4.67 -47.57
CA GLY A 115 -38.33 -4.86 -47.93
C GLY A 115 -39.29 -4.82 -46.73
N ASP A 116 -40.50 -4.30 -46.92
CA ASP A 116 -41.51 -4.33 -45.86
C ASP A 116 -41.89 -5.80 -45.57
N PRO A 117 -42.03 -6.23 -44.30
CA PRO A 117 -42.35 -7.62 -43.96
C PRO A 117 -43.68 -8.03 -44.59
N VAL A 118 -43.64 -9.06 -45.44
CA VAL A 118 -44.82 -9.55 -46.16
C VAL A 118 -45.51 -10.63 -45.35
N ALA A 119 -46.73 -10.37 -44.89
CA ALA A 119 -47.64 -11.45 -44.48
C ALA A 119 -48.23 -12.13 -45.73
N PRO A 120 -48.44 -13.47 -45.80
CA PRO A 120 -48.31 -14.48 -44.74
C PRO A 120 -47.51 -15.73 -45.20
N THR A 121 -46.20 -15.77 -44.96
CA THR A 121 -45.36 -17.00 -44.92
C THR A 121 -44.18 -16.77 -43.96
N PRO A 122 -43.51 -17.80 -43.41
CA PRO A 122 -43.03 -17.83 -42.03
C PRO A 122 -42.09 -16.67 -41.62
N PRO A 123 -42.13 -16.26 -40.34
CA PRO A 123 -41.63 -14.99 -39.86
C PRO A 123 -40.11 -14.95 -39.84
N GLY A 124 -39.54 -13.99 -40.58
CA GLY A 124 -38.19 -13.49 -40.38
C GLY A 124 -38.20 -12.04 -40.80
N SER A 125 -37.65 -11.15 -39.97
CA SER A 125 -37.35 -9.78 -40.41
C SER A 125 -36.52 -9.84 -41.70
N PRO A 126 -36.72 -8.94 -42.67
CA PRO A 126 -35.88 -8.87 -43.85
C PRO A 126 -34.41 -8.73 -43.40
N TYR A 127 -33.55 -9.60 -43.93
CA TYR A 127 -32.13 -9.62 -43.58
C TYR A 127 -31.21 -9.55 -44.80
N LEU A 128 -29.96 -9.15 -44.55
CA LEU A 128 -28.83 -9.26 -45.49
C LEU A 128 -27.68 -10.02 -44.81
N ALA A 129 -27.31 -11.15 -45.40
CA ALA A 129 -26.20 -11.99 -44.98
C ALA A 129 -24.91 -11.59 -45.70
N VAL A 130 -23.84 -11.45 -44.91
CA VAL A 130 -22.53 -10.96 -45.35
C VAL A 130 -21.46 -11.95 -44.90
N TYR A 131 -20.65 -12.40 -45.85
CA TYR A 131 -19.66 -13.46 -45.64
C TYR A 131 -18.20 -12.98 -45.57
N ASN A 132 -17.91 -11.77 -46.05
CA ASN A 132 -16.57 -11.16 -46.02
C ASN A 132 -16.65 -9.77 -45.38
N ASN A 133 -16.38 -8.67 -46.10
CA ASN A 133 -16.28 -7.33 -45.47
C ASN A 133 -17.54 -6.48 -45.63
N TRP A 134 -17.85 -5.68 -44.61
CA TRP A 134 -18.86 -4.61 -44.66
C TRP A 134 -18.19 -3.24 -44.62
N ILE A 135 -18.41 -2.41 -45.63
CA ILE A 135 -17.89 -1.05 -45.73
C ILE A 135 -19.02 -0.09 -46.08
N ASN A 136 -19.49 0.68 -45.11
CA ASN A 136 -20.50 1.73 -45.31
C ASN A 136 -19.91 3.09 -44.92
N THR A 137 -19.58 3.90 -45.93
CA THR A 137 -19.07 5.27 -45.78
C THR A 137 -20.11 6.32 -46.16
N ALA A 138 -21.32 5.91 -46.55
CA ALA A 138 -22.40 6.83 -46.89
C ALA A 138 -23.04 7.41 -45.62
N ASN A 139 -23.31 8.73 -45.62
CA ASN A 139 -24.01 9.44 -44.55
C ASN A 139 -25.54 9.34 -44.76
N GLN A 140 -26.10 8.18 -44.44
CA GLN A 140 -27.50 7.78 -44.69
C GLN A 140 -28.13 7.20 -43.42
N THR A 141 -29.43 7.37 -43.20
CA THR A 141 -30.11 6.58 -42.15
C THR A 141 -30.21 5.13 -42.62
N MET A 142 -29.60 4.20 -41.89
CA MET A 142 -29.73 2.77 -42.17
C MET A 142 -31.20 2.34 -41.99
N PRO A 143 -31.73 1.51 -42.89
CA PRO A 143 -33.11 1.05 -42.82
C PRO A 143 -33.32 0.00 -41.73
N LYS A 144 -34.57 -0.10 -41.24
CA LYS A 144 -34.98 -1.14 -40.30
C LYS A 144 -34.86 -2.53 -40.95
N GLY A 145 -34.05 -3.40 -40.36
CA GLY A 145 -33.81 -4.78 -40.82
C GLY A 145 -32.57 -5.37 -40.15
N GLU A 146 -32.37 -6.67 -40.35
CA GLU A 146 -31.30 -7.42 -39.68
C GLU A 146 -30.09 -7.60 -40.62
N VAL A 147 -28.88 -7.32 -40.13
CA VAL A 147 -27.65 -7.69 -40.85
C VAL A 147 -27.02 -8.90 -40.17
N ARG A 148 -26.72 -9.93 -40.96
CA ARG A 148 -26.12 -11.18 -40.48
C ARG A 148 -24.71 -11.32 -41.00
N PHE A 149 -23.77 -11.54 -40.09
CA PHE A 149 -22.37 -11.75 -40.39
C PHE A 149 -22.05 -13.24 -40.19
N LEU A 150 -21.83 -13.97 -41.29
CA LEU A 150 -21.82 -15.45 -41.37
C LEU A 150 -20.48 -16.05 -41.83
N GLY A 151 -19.59 -15.19 -42.32
CA GLY A 151 -18.29 -15.51 -42.89
C GLY A 151 -17.36 -16.33 -42.00
N ALA A 152 -16.53 -17.16 -42.63
CA ALA A 152 -15.34 -17.73 -42.00
C ALA A 152 -14.13 -16.81 -42.20
N GLY A 153 -13.07 -17.00 -41.42
CA GLY A 153 -11.84 -16.21 -41.54
C GLY A 153 -11.92 -14.84 -40.85
N SER A 154 -11.07 -13.90 -41.27
CA SER A 154 -10.96 -12.55 -40.66
C SER A 154 -11.61 -11.50 -41.55
N ASN A 155 -12.61 -10.81 -41.00
CA ASN A 155 -13.49 -9.89 -41.71
C ASN A 155 -13.55 -8.53 -41.00
N THR A 156 -13.89 -7.48 -41.76
CA THR A 156 -13.96 -6.09 -41.24
C THR A 156 -15.38 -5.53 -41.33
N ILE A 157 -15.79 -4.82 -40.27
CA ILE A 157 -17.01 -4.00 -40.21
C ILE A 157 -16.59 -2.54 -40.09
N GLN A 158 -16.88 -1.76 -41.13
CA GLN A 158 -16.75 -0.31 -41.15
C GLN A 158 -18.13 0.27 -41.44
N SER A 159 -18.72 1.02 -40.51
CA SER A 159 -20.03 1.65 -40.72
C SER A 159 -20.07 3.03 -40.10
N ALA A 160 -20.38 4.03 -40.91
CA ALA A 160 -20.60 5.41 -40.45
C ALA A 160 -21.97 5.61 -39.77
N GLN A 161 -22.85 4.61 -39.82
CA GLN A 161 -24.26 4.72 -39.45
C GLN A 161 -24.69 3.49 -38.65
N PRO A 162 -25.62 3.64 -37.69
CA PRO A 162 -26.03 2.55 -36.81
C PRO A 162 -26.74 1.44 -37.58
N PHE A 163 -26.47 0.18 -37.26
CA PHE A 163 -27.33 -0.93 -37.67
C PHE A 163 -28.67 -0.86 -36.92
N TRP A 164 -29.73 -1.46 -37.46
CA TRP A 164 -30.95 -1.66 -36.66
C TRP A 164 -30.76 -2.87 -35.74
N ASP A 165 -30.84 -4.09 -36.29
CA ASP A 165 -30.46 -5.33 -35.61
C ASP A 165 -29.18 -5.90 -36.22
N LEU A 166 -28.29 -6.45 -35.39
CA LEU A 166 -27.07 -7.09 -35.85
C LEU A 166 -26.86 -8.48 -35.24
N LEU A 167 -26.62 -9.47 -36.10
CA LEU A 167 -26.33 -10.85 -35.73
C LEU A 167 -24.93 -11.26 -36.20
N ILE A 168 -24.10 -11.71 -35.27
CA ILE A 168 -22.83 -12.38 -35.53
C ILE A 168 -23.03 -13.88 -35.34
N GLU A 169 -22.83 -14.64 -36.41
CA GLU A 169 -22.99 -16.09 -36.45
C GLU A 169 -21.89 -16.74 -37.31
N GLY A 170 -21.82 -18.08 -37.31
CA GLY A 170 -20.73 -18.80 -37.96
C GLY A 170 -19.45 -18.85 -37.11
N SER A 171 -18.29 -19.02 -37.75
CA SER A 171 -17.01 -19.28 -37.07
C SER A 171 -15.92 -18.23 -37.35
N GLY A 172 -16.26 -17.12 -38.00
CA GLY A 172 -15.32 -16.06 -38.36
C GLY A 172 -15.00 -15.09 -37.23
N VAL A 173 -14.01 -14.24 -37.50
CA VAL A 173 -13.59 -13.10 -36.67
C VAL A 173 -14.00 -11.81 -37.36
N TRP A 174 -14.86 -11.03 -36.72
CA TRP A 174 -15.40 -9.76 -37.23
C TRP A 174 -14.81 -8.60 -36.45
N THR A 175 -14.02 -7.77 -37.14
CA THR A 175 -13.30 -6.65 -36.54
C THR A 175 -13.96 -5.32 -36.88
N THR A 176 -14.34 -4.53 -35.88
CA THR A 176 -14.95 -3.21 -36.11
C THR A 176 -13.86 -2.14 -36.24
N SER A 177 -13.63 -1.61 -37.44
CA SER A 177 -12.60 -0.57 -37.68
C SER A 177 -13.10 0.85 -37.34
N THR A 178 -14.38 1.01 -37.08
CA THR A 178 -15.03 2.21 -36.53
C THR A 178 -15.87 1.84 -35.31
N SER A 179 -16.35 2.83 -34.55
CA SER A 179 -17.36 2.60 -33.51
C SER A 179 -18.53 1.81 -34.08
N LEU A 180 -18.97 0.77 -33.35
CA LEU A 180 -20.12 -0.03 -33.72
C LEU A 180 -21.34 0.50 -32.98
N HIS A 181 -22.41 0.82 -33.70
CA HIS A 181 -23.67 1.24 -33.11
C HIS A 181 -24.82 0.39 -33.67
N THR A 182 -25.66 -0.15 -32.80
CA THR A 182 -26.98 -0.68 -33.16
C THR A 182 -28.08 0.15 -32.49
N SER A 183 -29.10 0.55 -33.24
CA SER A 183 -30.30 1.23 -32.72
C SER A 183 -31.31 0.26 -32.09
N HIS A 184 -31.01 -1.04 -32.12
CA HIS A 184 -31.79 -2.12 -31.55
C HIS A 184 -30.82 -3.21 -31.04
N ASP A 185 -31.05 -4.49 -31.30
CA ASP A 185 -30.33 -5.58 -30.63
C ASP A 185 -29.02 -5.95 -31.33
N LEU A 186 -28.05 -6.41 -30.52
CA LEU A 186 -26.81 -7.04 -30.97
C LEU A 186 -26.75 -8.45 -30.41
N LEU A 187 -26.71 -9.44 -31.30
CA LEU A 187 -26.68 -10.85 -30.94
C LEU A 187 -25.39 -11.50 -31.46
N VAL A 188 -24.63 -12.12 -30.58
CA VAL A 188 -23.41 -12.89 -30.89
C VAL A 188 -23.68 -14.35 -30.52
N GLU A 189 -23.98 -15.19 -31.52
CA GLU A 189 -24.28 -16.62 -31.32
C GLU A 189 -23.11 -17.54 -31.65
N GLY A 190 -22.22 -17.12 -32.55
CA GLY A 190 -21.04 -17.85 -32.96
C GLY A 190 -19.94 -16.92 -33.45
N GLY A 191 -18.70 -17.42 -33.49
CA GLY A 191 -17.55 -16.64 -33.93
C GLY A 191 -17.11 -15.59 -32.91
N ILE A 192 -16.28 -14.66 -33.37
CA ILE A 192 -15.68 -13.60 -32.53
C ILE A 192 -16.05 -12.24 -33.13
N LEU A 193 -16.79 -11.42 -32.38
CA LEU A 193 -16.85 -9.98 -32.63
C LEU A 193 -15.73 -9.31 -31.84
N ARG A 194 -14.95 -8.42 -32.45
CA ARG A 194 -13.90 -7.69 -31.74
C ARG A 194 -13.76 -6.24 -32.17
N THR A 195 -13.38 -5.38 -31.23
CA THR A 195 -13.03 -3.97 -31.51
C THR A 195 -11.69 -3.88 -32.25
N GLU A 196 -11.37 -2.74 -32.86
CA GLU A 196 -10.03 -2.54 -33.42
C GLU A 196 -8.99 -2.37 -32.30
N ARG A 197 -7.78 -2.89 -32.50
CA ARG A 197 -6.70 -2.75 -31.50
C ARG A 197 -6.06 -1.38 -31.68
N ASP A 198 -5.78 -0.70 -30.56
CA ASP A 198 -5.13 0.61 -30.52
C ASP A 198 -5.94 1.73 -31.21
N VAL A 199 -7.26 1.52 -31.32
CA VAL A 199 -8.20 2.51 -31.86
C VAL A 199 -9.44 2.56 -30.96
N ALA A 200 -9.83 3.76 -30.54
CA ALA A 200 -11.07 3.99 -29.81
C ALA A 200 -12.28 3.69 -30.71
N THR A 201 -12.83 2.48 -30.55
CA THR A 201 -13.96 1.96 -31.33
C THR A 201 -15.01 1.42 -30.36
N PRO A 202 -15.68 2.30 -29.58
CA PRO A 202 -16.69 1.89 -28.63
C PRO A 202 -17.85 1.15 -29.31
N ILE A 203 -18.51 0.31 -28.53
CA ILE A 203 -19.72 -0.41 -28.95
C ILE A 203 -20.92 0.20 -28.24
N THR A 204 -21.92 0.63 -29.02
CA THR A 204 -23.19 1.14 -28.51
C THR A 204 -24.32 0.26 -29.03
N VAL A 205 -25.17 -0.22 -28.13
CA VAL A 205 -26.34 -1.06 -28.45
C VAL A 205 -27.54 -0.42 -27.76
N ASP A 206 -28.39 0.29 -28.48
CA ASP A 206 -29.55 0.97 -27.87
C ASP A 206 -30.55 -0.06 -27.30
N GLY A 207 -30.59 -1.28 -27.86
CA GLY A 207 -31.36 -2.43 -27.38
C GLY A 207 -30.55 -3.39 -26.49
N GLN A 208 -30.80 -4.70 -26.63
CA GLN A 208 -30.15 -5.74 -25.85
C GLN A 208 -28.88 -6.27 -26.53
N LEU A 209 -27.77 -6.30 -25.80
CA LEU A 209 -26.59 -7.11 -26.14
C LEU A 209 -26.79 -8.53 -25.62
N THR A 210 -26.84 -9.51 -26.51
CA THR A 210 -26.89 -10.93 -26.16
C THR A 210 -25.65 -11.64 -26.69
N ILE A 211 -24.85 -12.21 -25.79
CA ILE A 211 -23.78 -13.14 -26.17
C ILE A 211 -24.24 -14.53 -25.76
N ARG A 212 -24.65 -15.37 -26.73
CA ARG A 212 -25.07 -16.75 -26.44
C ARG A 212 -23.86 -17.64 -26.18
N GLN A 213 -24.11 -18.82 -25.62
CA GLN A 213 -23.07 -19.85 -25.48
C GLN A 213 -22.42 -20.13 -26.83
N GLY A 214 -21.09 -20.09 -26.88
CA GLY A 214 -20.30 -20.24 -28.11
C GLY A 214 -19.93 -18.92 -28.80
N GLY A 215 -20.62 -17.82 -28.50
CA GLY A 215 -20.28 -16.48 -28.97
C GLY A 215 -19.20 -15.80 -28.11
N ILE A 216 -18.32 -15.03 -28.75
CA ILE A 216 -17.26 -14.26 -28.09
C ILE A 216 -17.32 -12.80 -28.54
N LEU A 217 -17.39 -11.87 -27.58
CA LEU A 217 -17.08 -10.47 -27.79
C LEU A 217 -15.71 -10.17 -27.18
N LEU A 218 -14.71 -9.89 -28.02
CA LEU A 218 -13.34 -9.56 -27.63
C LEU A 218 -13.10 -8.05 -27.69
N VAL A 219 -12.88 -7.45 -26.53
CA VAL A 219 -12.61 -6.02 -26.37
C VAL A 219 -11.10 -5.81 -26.37
N ARG A 220 -10.58 -5.24 -27.45
CA ARG A 220 -9.16 -4.87 -27.60
C ARG A 220 -8.92 -3.45 -27.13
N ARG A 221 -7.74 -3.17 -26.55
CA ARG A 221 -7.35 -1.83 -26.04
C ARG A 221 -7.57 -0.71 -27.06
N SER A 222 -7.91 0.48 -26.55
CA SER A 222 -8.19 1.66 -27.36
C SER A 222 -6.96 2.52 -27.67
N ALA A 223 -5.87 2.38 -26.91
CA ALA A 223 -4.60 3.08 -27.11
C ALA A 223 -3.43 2.36 -26.41
N THR A 224 -2.19 2.63 -26.85
CA THR A 224 -0.96 2.13 -26.22
C THR A 224 -0.37 3.05 -25.15
N THR A 225 -0.83 4.31 -25.08
CA THR A 225 -0.30 5.34 -24.17
C THR A 225 -1.34 5.76 -23.12
N GLY A 226 -0.91 5.85 -21.85
CA GLY A 226 -1.72 6.36 -20.74
C GLY A 226 -2.37 5.31 -19.82
N ILE A 227 -2.67 5.73 -18.59
CA ILE A 227 -3.40 4.94 -17.59
C ILE A 227 -4.91 5.11 -17.86
N GLY A 228 -5.47 4.37 -18.83
CA GLY A 228 -6.92 4.48 -19.13
C GLY A 228 -7.40 4.03 -20.52
N ALA A 229 -6.70 3.13 -21.19
CA ALA A 229 -6.95 2.76 -22.59
C ALA A 229 -7.98 1.61 -22.78
N GLY A 230 -9.05 1.58 -21.97
CA GLY A 230 -10.16 0.65 -22.12
C GLY A 230 -11.13 1.02 -23.23
N GLN A 231 -12.03 0.10 -23.59
CA GLN A 231 -13.17 0.40 -24.46
C GLN A 231 -14.46 0.44 -23.62
N THR A 232 -15.35 1.34 -23.99
CA THR A 232 -16.69 1.43 -23.40
C THR A 232 -17.68 0.65 -24.26
N ILE A 233 -18.50 -0.16 -23.60
CA ILE A 233 -19.66 -0.83 -24.16
C ILE A 233 -20.90 -0.23 -23.49
N THR A 234 -21.69 0.51 -24.26
CA THR A 234 -22.95 1.11 -23.80
C THR A 234 -24.10 0.28 -24.32
N VAL A 235 -24.98 -0.23 -23.44
CA VAL A 235 -26.08 -1.11 -23.84
C VAL A 235 -27.43 -0.73 -23.19
N GLY A 236 -28.54 -0.95 -23.91
CA GLY A 236 -29.90 -0.89 -23.37
C GLY A 236 -30.29 -2.09 -22.51
N GLY A 237 -29.46 -3.14 -22.50
CA GLY A 237 -29.51 -4.31 -21.62
C GLY A 237 -28.45 -5.33 -22.02
N ALA A 238 -28.07 -6.26 -21.12
CA ALA A 238 -27.10 -7.31 -21.47
C ALA A 238 -27.48 -8.69 -20.93
N LEU A 239 -27.37 -9.70 -21.78
CA LEU A 239 -27.44 -11.11 -21.45
C LEU A 239 -26.15 -11.80 -21.92
N ILE A 240 -25.27 -12.12 -20.98
CA ILE A 240 -23.96 -12.72 -21.24
C ILE A 240 -23.98 -14.18 -20.82
N GLN A 241 -24.22 -15.07 -21.78
CA GLN A 241 -24.18 -16.53 -21.63
C GLN A 241 -22.90 -17.14 -22.22
N GLY A 242 -22.32 -16.49 -23.24
CA GLY A 242 -21.00 -16.78 -23.80
C GLY A 242 -19.89 -16.02 -23.09
N VAL A 243 -18.96 -15.45 -23.86
CA VAL A 243 -17.77 -14.78 -23.33
C VAL A 243 -17.69 -13.32 -23.78
N LEU A 244 -17.59 -12.41 -22.81
CA LEU A 244 -17.11 -11.04 -23.01
C LEU A 244 -15.68 -10.97 -22.46
N SER A 245 -14.69 -10.83 -23.32
CA SER A 245 -13.27 -10.95 -22.95
C SER A 245 -12.46 -9.72 -23.32
N ALA A 246 -11.49 -9.37 -22.50
CA ALA A 246 -10.36 -8.50 -22.80
C ALA A 246 -9.05 -9.17 -22.37
N ASN A 247 -9.01 -10.49 -22.28
CA ASN A 247 -7.83 -11.22 -21.81
C ASN A 247 -6.63 -10.93 -22.73
N GLY A 248 -5.47 -10.60 -22.17
CA GLY A 248 -4.24 -10.32 -22.93
C GLY A 248 -4.26 -9.08 -23.82
N GLU A 249 -5.30 -8.25 -23.73
CA GLU A 249 -5.45 -7.03 -24.53
C GLU A 249 -4.97 -5.78 -23.78
N GLY A 250 -4.15 -5.94 -22.74
CA GLY A 250 -3.54 -4.87 -21.96
C GLY A 250 -2.21 -4.38 -22.55
N PHE A 251 -1.30 -3.93 -21.68
CA PHE A 251 0.07 -3.60 -22.09
C PHE A 251 0.80 -4.86 -22.55
N GLU A 252 1.64 -4.73 -23.58
CA GLU A 252 2.50 -5.83 -24.01
C GLU A 252 3.67 -5.99 -23.04
N HIS A 253 4.43 -7.09 -23.17
CA HIS A 253 5.66 -7.34 -22.41
C HIS A 253 6.54 -6.09 -22.28
N TYR A 254 7.12 -5.87 -21.09
CA TYR A 254 7.92 -4.68 -20.73
C TYR A 254 7.25 -3.32 -20.91
N THR A 255 5.93 -3.27 -21.03
CA THR A 255 5.21 -2.01 -21.10
C THR A 255 4.16 -1.93 -20.00
N GLY A 256 3.78 -0.70 -19.65
CA GLY A 256 2.85 -0.40 -18.58
C GLY A 256 3.52 0.12 -17.29
N PRO A 257 2.73 0.76 -16.41
CA PRO A 257 3.24 1.36 -15.17
C PRO A 257 3.81 0.34 -14.18
N GLY A 258 3.22 -0.85 -14.11
CA GLY A 258 3.65 -1.95 -13.25
C GLY A 258 4.31 -3.09 -14.04
N ARG A 259 4.99 -2.78 -15.15
CA ARG A 259 5.67 -3.79 -15.97
C ARG A 259 6.67 -4.59 -15.13
N GLY A 260 6.79 -5.89 -15.41
CA GLY A 260 7.85 -6.68 -14.80
C GLY A 260 9.24 -6.20 -15.25
N THR A 261 10.20 -6.14 -14.34
CA THR A 261 11.63 -5.90 -14.60
C THR A 261 12.45 -7.08 -14.06
N TYR A 262 13.42 -7.58 -14.84
CA TYR A 262 14.36 -8.63 -14.41
C TYR A 262 13.71 -9.87 -13.77
N GLY A 263 12.76 -10.52 -14.45
CA GLY A 263 12.10 -11.73 -13.91
C GLY A 263 11.13 -11.39 -12.78
N ARG A 264 10.24 -10.44 -13.04
CA ARG A 264 9.11 -10.10 -12.16
C ARG A 264 7.80 -10.37 -12.86
N GLY A 265 6.85 -10.91 -12.11
CA GLY A 265 5.45 -10.84 -12.48
C GLY A 265 5.03 -9.37 -12.62
N ALA A 266 4.18 -9.07 -13.61
CA ALA A 266 3.66 -7.72 -13.75
C ALA A 266 2.65 -7.39 -12.64
N THR A 267 2.55 -6.10 -12.29
CA THR A 267 1.67 -5.55 -11.25
C THR A 267 0.52 -4.76 -11.88
N HIS A 268 -0.67 -4.77 -11.25
CA HIS A 268 -1.76 -3.83 -11.56
C HIS A 268 -2.61 -3.50 -10.33
N GLY A 269 -3.70 -4.25 -10.10
CA GLY A 269 -4.53 -4.12 -8.92
C GLY A 269 -3.94 -4.83 -7.70
N GLY A 270 -3.16 -5.89 -7.94
CA GLY A 270 -2.29 -6.56 -6.98
C GLY A 270 -0.87 -6.65 -7.54
N LEU A 271 0.09 -6.96 -6.67
CA LEU A 271 1.51 -7.10 -7.00
C LEU A 271 1.79 -8.44 -7.69
N GLY A 272 2.61 -8.41 -8.75
CA GLY A 272 3.22 -9.61 -9.31
C GLY A 272 4.24 -10.25 -8.36
N ALA A 273 4.51 -11.54 -8.52
CA ALA A 273 5.49 -12.24 -7.69
C ALA A 273 6.95 -11.83 -8.04
N TYR A 274 7.86 -11.93 -7.06
CA TYR A 274 9.28 -11.60 -7.22
C TYR A 274 10.25 -12.57 -6.52
N ALA A 275 11.56 -12.43 -6.79
CA ALA A 275 12.66 -13.28 -6.33
C ALA A 275 13.84 -12.54 -5.63
N TYR A 276 13.90 -11.20 -5.57
CA TYR A 276 14.96 -10.43 -4.85
C TYR A 276 14.35 -9.20 -4.13
N ILE A 277 15.09 -8.31 -3.46
CA ILE A 277 14.49 -7.39 -2.44
C ILE A 277 14.43 -5.90 -2.86
N GLU A 278 14.85 -5.52 -4.06
CA GLU A 278 15.00 -4.09 -4.40
C GLU A 278 13.83 -3.52 -5.23
N ASP A 279 12.97 -2.68 -4.64
CA ASP A 279 11.92 -1.86 -5.29
C ASP A 279 10.68 -2.65 -5.77
N PHE A 280 9.69 -2.89 -4.89
CA PHE A 280 8.39 -3.47 -5.25
C PHE A 280 7.58 -2.46 -6.08
N GLY A 281 7.43 -2.70 -7.38
CA GLY A 281 6.64 -1.83 -8.26
C GLY A 281 5.22 -1.60 -7.71
N HIS A 282 4.74 -0.36 -7.75
CA HIS A 282 3.46 0.02 -7.15
C HIS A 282 2.25 -0.47 -7.95
N THR A 283 1.17 -0.73 -7.22
CA THR A 283 -0.17 -0.92 -7.81
C THR A 283 -0.67 0.40 -8.41
N TYR A 284 -1.59 0.34 -9.39
CA TYR A 284 -2.08 1.55 -10.06
C TYR A 284 -3.52 1.41 -10.58
N GLY A 285 -4.12 2.56 -10.93
CA GLY A 285 -5.51 2.65 -11.39
C GLY A 285 -6.51 2.81 -10.24
N SER A 286 -7.74 3.18 -10.57
CA SER A 286 -8.82 3.36 -9.59
C SER A 286 -9.47 2.03 -9.23
N MET A 287 -9.64 1.74 -7.94
CA MET A 287 -10.46 0.58 -7.50
C MET A 287 -11.98 0.82 -7.70
N THR A 288 -12.43 2.08 -7.68
CA THR A 288 -13.87 2.41 -7.72
C THR A 288 -14.38 2.61 -9.13
N ALA A 289 -13.52 3.05 -10.06
CA ALA A 289 -13.83 3.27 -11.48
C ALA A 289 -12.64 2.81 -12.36
N PRO A 290 -12.36 1.50 -12.40
CA PRO A 290 -11.19 0.96 -13.10
C PRO A 290 -11.35 1.05 -14.62
N THR A 291 -10.43 1.74 -15.28
CA THR A 291 -10.32 1.83 -16.76
C THR A 291 -8.92 1.51 -17.29
N SER A 292 -7.97 1.26 -16.40
CA SER A 292 -6.57 1.06 -16.75
C SER A 292 -6.30 -0.37 -17.25
N LEU A 293 -5.37 -0.49 -18.19
CA LEU A 293 -4.90 -1.79 -18.67
C LEU A 293 -3.95 -2.42 -17.64
N GLY A 294 -3.95 -3.74 -17.56
CA GLY A 294 -2.95 -4.52 -16.84
C GLY A 294 -1.58 -4.43 -17.51
N SER A 295 -0.51 -4.46 -16.72
CA SER A 295 0.87 -4.37 -17.21
C SER A 295 1.36 -5.69 -17.80
N GLY A 296 2.29 -5.61 -18.75
CA GLY A 296 2.93 -6.79 -19.34
C GLY A 296 4.08 -7.32 -18.49
N GLY A 297 4.32 -8.62 -18.57
CA GLY A 297 5.42 -9.32 -17.90
C GLY A 297 6.80 -8.79 -18.34
N GLY A 298 7.78 -8.91 -17.46
CA GLY A 298 9.19 -8.66 -17.76
C GLY A 298 9.90 -9.85 -18.44
N THR A 299 11.15 -9.65 -18.84
CA THR A 299 12.01 -10.72 -19.30
C THR A 299 13.40 -10.57 -18.66
N PRO A 300 14.03 -11.69 -18.39
CA PRO A 300 15.48 -11.77 -18.50
C PRO A 300 15.86 -12.31 -19.88
N TRP A 301 16.99 -11.88 -20.43
CA TRP A 301 17.67 -12.55 -21.57
C TRP A 301 16.99 -12.56 -22.96
N GLY A 302 15.88 -11.85 -23.19
CA GLY A 302 15.38 -11.57 -24.56
C GLY A 302 14.22 -12.44 -25.06
N THR A 303 13.52 -13.15 -24.16
CA THR A 303 12.24 -13.86 -24.41
C THR A 303 11.05 -12.90 -24.42
N VAL A 304 9.81 -13.38 -24.64
CA VAL A 304 8.59 -12.54 -24.70
C VAL A 304 7.66 -12.86 -23.52
N GLY A 305 7.60 -11.97 -22.52
CA GLY A 305 6.70 -12.10 -21.37
C GLY A 305 5.20 -12.03 -21.75
N GLY A 306 4.34 -12.48 -20.84
CA GLY A 306 2.88 -12.42 -21.03
C GLY A 306 2.33 -11.00 -21.11
N ALA A 307 1.29 -10.77 -21.91
CA ALA A 307 0.60 -9.48 -21.99
C ALA A 307 -0.35 -9.29 -20.79
N GLY A 308 -0.51 -8.06 -20.33
CA GLY A 308 -1.48 -7.74 -19.30
C GLY A 308 -2.93 -7.87 -19.78
N GLY A 309 -3.89 -7.92 -18.87
CA GLY A 309 -5.31 -7.91 -19.17
C GLY A 309 -5.79 -6.55 -19.68
N GLY A 310 -6.75 -6.56 -20.59
CA GLY A 310 -7.38 -5.35 -21.13
C GLY A 310 -8.37 -4.69 -20.16
N ALA A 311 -9.15 -3.71 -20.63
CA ALA A 311 -10.13 -3.02 -19.80
C ALA A 311 -11.52 -3.01 -20.45
N ILE A 312 -12.52 -3.45 -19.68
CA ILE A 312 -13.94 -3.52 -20.07
C ILE A 312 -14.73 -2.55 -19.20
N THR A 313 -15.37 -1.55 -19.81
CA THR A 313 -16.39 -0.72 -19.15
C THR A 313 -17.75 -1.04 -19.76
N LEU A 314 -18.61 -1.73 -19.01
CA LEU A 314 -19.97 -2.09 -19.44
C LEU A 314 -20.99 -1.18 -18.73
N THR A 315 -21.66 -0.34 -19.49
CA THR A 315 -22.58 0.68 -18.96
C THR A 315 -23.97 0.50 -19.55
N THR A 316 -24.98 0.56 -18.68
CA THR A 316 -26.39 0.63 -19.10
C THR A 316 -27.03 1.94 -18.66
N SER A 317 -28.13 2.34 -19.30
CA SER A 317 -28.89 3.52 -18.88
C SER A 317 -29.94 3.16 -17.81
N GLY A 318 -29.97 3.91 -16.70
CA GLY A 318 -31.04 3.83 -15.71
C GLY A 318 -31.15 2.48 -14.98
N THR A 319 -32.37 1.92 -14.91
CA THR A 319 -32.75 0.74 -14.10
C THR A 319 -32.56 -0.60 -14.83
N VAL A 320 -31.75 -0.63 -15.89
CA VAL A 320 -31.60 -1.79 -16.78
C VAL A 320 -30.83 -2.93 -16.12
N THR A 321 -31.17 -4.17 -16.50
CA THR A 321 -30.51 -5.38 -15.99
C THR A 321 -29.37 -5.86 -16.89
N VAL A 322 -28.26 -6.23 -16.26
CA VAL A 322 -27.16 -7.02 -16.84
C VAL A 322 -27.20 -8.40 -16.20
N THR A 323 -27.42 -9.44 -17.01
CA THR A 323 -27.43 -10.83 -16.55
C THR A 323 -26.19 -11.57 -17.05
N VAL A 324 -25.38 -12.11 -16.13
CA VAL A 324 -24.16 -12.86 -16.43
C VAL A 324 -24.31 -14.30 -15.96
N THR A 325 -24.52 -15.23 -16.88
CA THR A 325 -24.48 -16.69 -16.63
C THR A 325 -23.29 -17.36 -17.32
N GLY A 326 -22.67 -16.67 -18.27
CA GLY A 326 -21.41 -17.02 -18.91
C GLY A 326 -20.23 -16.37 -18.19
N ARG A 327 -19.38 -15.68 -18.96
CA ARG A 327 -18.15 -15.10 -18.42
C ARG A 327 -17.86 -13.68 -18.95
N ILE A 328 -17.47 -12.81 -18.03
CA ILE A 328 -16.79 -11.54 -18.32
C ILE A 328 -15.35 -11.67 -17.79
N SER A 329 -14.32 -11.45 -18.62
CA SER A 329 -12.95 -11.52 -18.13
C SER A 329 -11.96 -10.55 -18.76
N ALA A 330 -10.97 -10.16 -17.96
CA ALA A 330 -9.85 -9.29 -18.35
C ALA A 330 -8.54 -9.85 -17.77
N ASP A 331 -8.26 -11.14 -17.99
CA ASP A 331 -7.09 -11.80 -17.42
C ASP A 331 -5.79 -11.41 -18.12
N GLY A 332 -4.69 -11.39 -17.37
CA GLY A 332 -3.34 -11.40 -17.94
C GLY A 332 -3.00 -12.74 -18.57
N THR A 333 -2.08 -12.77 -19.53
CA THR A 333 -1.65 -14.01 -20.19
C THR A 333 -0.35 -14.53 -19.62
N VAL A 334 -0.18 -15.84 -19.80
CA VAL A 334 1.10 -16.55 -19.75
C VAL A 334 1.97 -16.10 -20.94
N SER A 335 3.29 -16.21 -20.83
CA SER A 335 4.20 -16.06 -21.97
C SER A 335 3.90 -17.13 -23.04
N THR A 336 4.24 -16.87 -24.31
CA THR A 336 3.95 -17.82 -25.42
C THR A 336 5.14 -18.70 -25.82
N ASP A 337 6.29 -18.54 -25.18
CA ASP A 337 7.54 -19.24 -25.41
C ASP A 337 7.87 -20.16 -24.22
N ASP A 338 8.45 -21.34 -24.49
CA ASP A 338 8.85 -22.31 -23.45
C ASP A 338 9.93 -21.75 -22.50
N GLU A 339 10.53 -20.60 -22.83
CA GLU A 339 11.54 -19.88 -22.08
C GLU A 339 11.05 -18.55 -21.47
N GLY A 340 9.78 -18.14 -21.69
CA GLY A 340 9.33 -16.82 -21.24
C GLY A 340 9.05 -16.77 -19.74
N GLU A 341 9.78 -15.87 -19.08
CA GLU A 341 10.05 -15.99 -17.65
C GLU A 341 8.96 -15.34 -16.77
N THR A 342 8.01 -14.58 -17.31
CA THR A 342 7.01 -13.88 -16.48
C THR A 342 5.65 -13.69 -17.14
N SER A 343 4.63 -13.48 -16.31
CA SER A 343 3.24 -13.34 -16.74
C SER A 343 2.71 -11.91 -16.58
N GLY A 344 1.74 -11.56 -17.43
CA GLY A 344 1.07 -10.27 -17.40
C GLY A 344 0.08 -10.15 -16.23
N ALA A 345 -0.16 -8.92 -15.77
CA ALA A 345 -1.10 -8.64 -14.69
C ALA A 345 -2.55 -8.71 -15.18
N GLY A 346 -3.51 -8.91 -14.27
CA GLY A 346 -4.93 -8.75 -14.58
C GLY A 346 -5.26 -7.32 -15.04
N GLY A 347 -6.38 -7.17 -15.75
CA GLY A 347 -6.86 -5.91 -16.30
C GLY A 347 -7.98 -5.26 -15.48
N SER A 348 -8.84 -4.48 -16.13
CA SER A 348 -9.94 -3.75 -15.46
C SER A 348 -11.32 -4.20 -15.94
N ILE A 349 -12.26 -4.36 -15.02
CA ILE A 349 -13.69 -4.55 -15.33
C ILE A 349 -14.50 -3.57 -14.49
N ALA A 350 -15.25 -2.68 -15.15
CA ALA A 350 -16.21 -1.78 -14.51
C ALA A 350 -17.62 -2.04 -15.06
N ILE A 351 -18.58 -2.30 -14.17
CA ILE A 351 -19.99 -2.51 -14.55
C ILE A 351 -20.85 -1.42 -13.92
N THR A 352 -21.63 -0.74 -14.75
CA THR A 352 -22.66 0.23 -14.33
C THR A 352 -24.02 -0.26 -14.80
N ALA A 353 -24.90 -0.60 -13.86
CA ALA A 353 -26.20 -1.17 -14.16
C ALA A 353 -27.27 -0.81 -13.13
N GLY A 354 -28.54 -0.83 -13.55
CA GLY A 354 -29.64 -0.86 -12.60
C GLY A 354 -29.55 -2.13 -11.75
N THR A 355 -29.63 -3.29 -12.40
CA THR A 355 -29.51 -4.59 -11.73
C THR A 355 -28.37 -5.43 -12.32
N LEU A 356 -27.54 -6.03 -11.49
CA LEU A 356 -26.62 -7.11 -11.88
C LEU A 356 -27.15 -8.45 -11.34
N ALA A 357 -27.33 -9.43 -12.21
CA ALA A 357 -27.87 -10.74 -11.86
C ALA A 357 -27.10 -11.89 -12.53
N GLY A 358 -27.34 -13.11 -12.04
CA GLY A 358 -26.79 -14.34 -12.61
C GLY A 358 -25.77 -15.03 -11.72
N ASN A 359 -25.24 -16.14 -12.23
CA ASN A 359 -24.37 -17.08 -11.52
C ASN A 359 -23.09 -17.41 -12.31
N GLY A 360 -22.75 -16.59 -13.30
CA GLY A 360 -21.56 -16.73 -14.13
C GLY A 360 -20.27 -16.31 -13.43
N ILE A 361 -19.25 -15.95 -14.22
CA ILE A 361 -17.93 -15.56 -13.73
C ILE A 361 -17.59 -14.14 -14.19
N ILE A 362 -17.15 -13.29 -13.27
CA ILE A 362 -16.54 -11.98 -13.55
C ILE A 362 -15.15 -11.99 -12.97
N ARG A 363 -14.11 -11.94 -13.82
CA ARG A 363 -12.72 -12.10 -13.34
C ARG A 363 -11.68 -11.24 -14.05
N ALA A 364 -10.72 -10.72 -13.30
CA ALA A 364 -9.57 -9.99 -13.81
C ALA A 364 -8.29 -10.55 -13.18
N ASN A 365 -7.97 -11.82 -13.45
CA ASN A 365 -6.87 -12.49 -12.77
C ASN A 365 -5.52 -12.20 -13.44
N GLY A 366 -4.45 -12.26 -12.66
CA GLY A 366 -3.09 -12.28 -13.21
C GLY A 366 -2.79 -13.54 -14.00
N GLY A 367 -1.85 -13.47 -14.93
CA GLY A 367 -1.39 -14.62 -15.69
C GLY A 367 -0.68 -15.62 -14.77
N ILE A 368 -1.00 -16.91 -14.97
CA ILE A 368 -0.36 -18.05 -14.29
C ILE A 368 0.99 -18.40 -14.94
N GLU A 369 1.79 -19.29 -14.37
CA GLU A 369 3.03 -19.76 -15.02
C GLU A 369 2.79 -20.84 -16.11
N ALA A 370 3.69 -20.91 -17.09
CA ALA A 370 3.81 -22.06 -18.00
C ALA A 370 4.50 -23.24 -17.30
N VAL A 371 3.99 -24.46 -17.51
CA VAL A 371 4.23 -25.67 -16.68
C VAL A 371 5.68 -26.22 -16.71
N ASN A 372 6.63 -25.65 -17.48
CA ASN A 372 7.88 -26.33 -17.82
C ASN A 372 9.20 -25.53 -17.73
N GLY A 373 9.23 -24.28 -17.23
CA GLY A 373 10.47 -23.47 -17.23
C GLY A 373 11.03 -23.12 -15.85
N ILE A 374 12.31 -22.77 -15.84
CA ILE A 374 13.11 -22.40 -14.67
C ILE A 374 12.98 -20.87 -14.51
N TRP A 375 12.62 -20.37 -13.32
CA TRP A 375 12.46 -18.94 -12.99
C TRP A 375 11.20 -18.23 -13.52
N HIS A 376 10.05 -18.89 -13.50
CA HIS A 376 8.79 -18.22 -13.85
C HIS A 376 8.25 -17.36 -12.69
N GLN A 377 7.59 -16.24 -12.99
CA GLN A 377 6.83 -15.47 -11.99
C GLN A 377 5.40 -15.11 -12.47
N PRO A 378 4.35 -15.39 -11.66
CA PRO A 378 2.98 -15.03 -11.99
C PRO A 378 2.71 -13.52 -11.87
N GLY A 379 1.77 -13.03 -12.67
CA GLY A 379 1.32 -11.63 -12.63
C GLY A 379 0.32 -11.38 -11.50
N GLY A 380 0.27 -10.15 -10.99
CA GLY A 380 -0.68 -9.70 -9.98
C GLY A 380 -2.10 -9.58 -10.51
N GLY A 381 -3.08 -9.64 -9.60
CA GLY A 381 -4.49 -9.49 -9.95
C GLY A 381 -4.87 -8.10 -10.49
N GLY A 382 -5.99 -8.02 -11.18
CA GLY A 382 -6.54 -6.81 -11.79
C GLY A 382 -7.52 -6.07 -10.88
N ARG A 383 -8.46 -5.31 -11.47
CA ARG A 383 -9.48 -4.56 -10.74
C ARG A 383 -10.88 -4.87 -11.26
N VAL A 384 -11.81 -5.15 -10.36
CA VAL A 384 -13.23 -5.36 -10.66
C VAL A 384 -14.07 -4.37 -9.84
N SER A 385 -14.91 -3.57 -10.48
CA SER A 385 -15.81 -2.63 -9.81
C SER A 385 -17.26 -2.81 -10.24
N LEU A 386 -18.12 -2.91 -9.22
CA LEU A 386 -19.58 -2.89 -9.30
C LEU A 386 -20.14 -1.58 -8.72
N ASN A 387 -19.32 -0.55 -8.54
CA ASN A 387 -19.72 0.72 -7.90
C ASN A 387 -20.94 1.37 -8.57
N GLY A 388 -21.06 1.22 -9.89
CA GLY A 388 -22.19 1.73 -10.68
C GLY A 388 -23.44 0.85 -10.66
N VAL A 389 -23.48 -0.23 -9.87
CA VAL A 389 -24.63 -1.15 -9.80
C VAL A 389 -25.60 -0.74 -8.68
N THR A 390 -26.88 -0.51 -8.99
CA THR A 390 -27.84 -0.12 -7.93
C THR A 390 -28.39 -1.32 -7.14
N THR A 391 -28.73 -2.41 -7.82
CA THR A 391 -29.24 -3.66 -7.23
C THR A 391 -28.34 -4.81 -7.66
N ASP A 392 -27.79 -5.57 -6.71
CA ASP A 392 -26.87 -6.67 -7.02
C ASP A 392 -27.42 -7.98 -6.43
N THR A 393 -27.96 -8.83 -7.31
CA THR A 393 -28.41 -10.19 -7.00
C THR A 393 -27.50 -11.23 -7.64
N PHE A 394 -26.26 -10.86 -7.98
CA PHE A 394 -25.28 -11.76 -8.56
C PHE A 394 -24.74 -12.70 -7.48
N THR A 395 -24.82 -13.99 -7.76
CA THR A 395 -24.40 -15.08 -6.86
C THR A 395 -23.28 -15.92 -7.46
N GLY A 396 -22.73 -15.48 -8.60
CA GLY A 396 -21.64 -16.15 -9.29
C GLY A 396 -20.28 -15.85 -8.66
N THR A 397 -19.23 -16.03 -9.43
CA THR A 397 -17.85 -15.85 -8.96
C THR A 397 -17.32 -14.46 -9.32
N LEU A 398 -16.81 -13.73 -8.32
CA LEU A 398 -16.04 -12.49 -8.49
C LEU A 398 -14.58 -12.76 -8.15
N GLN A 399 -13.66 -12.50 -9.09
CA GLN A 399 -12.23 -12.78 -8.89
C GLN A 399 -11.35 -11.66 -9.43
N ALA A 400 -10.29 -11.37 -8.69
CA ALA A 400 -9.16 -10.56 -9.12
C ALA A 400 -7.88 -11.20 -8.57
N ASP A 401 -7.75 -12.52 -8.69
CA ASP A 401 -6.64 -13.26 -8.08
C ASP A 401 -5.32 -12.96 -8.79
N GLY A 402 -4.22 -12.92 -8.03
CA GLY A 402 -2.89 -13.05 -8.61
C GLY A 402 -2.69 -14.44 -9.21
N GLY A 403 -1.82 -14.55 -10.21
CA GLY A 403 -1.44 -15.83 -10.78
C GLY A 403 -0.73 -16.72 -9.76
N ILE A 404 -0.70 -18.01 -10.06
CA ILE A 404 0.01 -19.03 -9.28
C ILE A 404 1.10 -19.65 -10.16
N GLY A 405 2.23 -19.93 -9.55
CA GLY A 405 3.41 -20.52 -10.15
C GLY A 405 3.87 -21.83 -9.53
N SER A 406 4.56 -22.63 -10.33
CA SER A 406 5.16 -23.93 -9.98
C SER A 406 6.49 -24.07 -10.74
N GLY A 407 7.50 -23.25 -10.40
CA GLY A 407 8.84 -23.38 -10.97
C GLY A 407 9.60 -24.59 -10.42
N ILE A 408 10.59 -25.12 -11.15
CA ILE A 408 11.55 -26.10 -10.60
C ILE A 408 12.93 -25.44 -10.57
N TYR A 409 13.57 -25.37 -9.40
CA TYR A 409 14.97 -24.97 -9.26
C TYR A 409 15.79 -26.12 -8.68
N GLY A 410 16.78 -26.60 -9.43
CA GLY A 410 17.72 -27.64 -8.95
C GLY A 410 17.08 -28.96 -8.50
N GLY A 411 15.85 -29.26 -8.96
CA GLY A 411 15.07 -30.43 -8.53
C GLY A 411 14.06 -30.20 -7.39
N SER A 412 13.87 -28.95 -6.93
CA SER A 412 12.87 -28.57 -5.91
C SER A 412 11.76 -27.71 -6.51
N TYR A 413 10.50 -27.99 -6.13
CA TYR A 413 9.30 -27.23 -6.53
C TYR A 413 9.28 -25.86 -5.85
N LEU A 414 8.99 -24.80 -6.61
CA LEU A 414 8.80 -23.41 -6.21
C LEU A 414 7.33 -23.05 -6.39
N GLY A 415 6.56 -23.07 -5.31
CA GLY A 415 5.26 -22.40 -5.32
C GLY A 415 5.47 -20.90 -5.22
N THR A 416 5.19 -20.13 -6.28
CA THR A 416 5.14 -18.66 -6.22
C THR A 416 3.68 -18.22 -6.34
N LYS A 417 3.28 -17.20 -5.58
CA LYS A 417 1.91 -16.67 -5.63
C LYS A 417 1.97 -15.16 -5.73
N ALA A 418 1.30 -14.60 -6.73
CA ALA A 418 1.11 -13.17 -6.84
C ALA A 418 -0.09 -12.71 -5.98
N TYR A 419 -0.11 -11.43 -5.65
CA TYR A 419 -1.15 -10.85 -4.81
C TYR A 419 -2.42 -10.58 -5.63
N ALA A 420 -3.57 -10.81 -5.00
CA ALA A 420 -4.87 -10.47 -5.54
C ALA A 420 -4.99 -8.95 -5.67
N GLY A 421 -5.69 -8.53 -6.72
CA GLY A 421 -6.10 -7.17 -6.90
C GLY A 421 -7.46 -6.87 -6.27
N THR A 422 -8.04 -5.74 -6.65
CA THR A 422 -9.15 -5.15 -5.89
C THR A 422 -10.50 -5.49 -6.49
N ILE A 423 -11.46 -5.85 -5.62
CA ILE A 423 -12.88 -5.97 -5.96
C ILE A 423 -13.65 -4.91 -5.17
N TYR A 424 -14.35 -4.02 -5.86
CA TYR A 424 -15.19 -2.98 -5.26
C TYR A 424 -16.68 -3.28 -5.47
N LEU A 425 -17.37 -3.67 -4.39
CA LEU A 425 -18.78 -4.01 -4.44
C LEU A 425 -19.68 -2.77 -4.54
N ASN A 426 -20.93 -2.99 -4.92
CA ASN A 426 -21.91 -1.93 -5.05
C ASN A 426 -22.38 -1.38 -3.69
N ALA A 427 -23.04 -0.22 -3.70
CA ALA A 427 -23.46 0.45 -2.46
C ALA A 427 -24.36 -0.44 -1.56
N ALA A 428 -25.24 -1.26 -2.15
CA ALA A 428 -26.13 -2.15 -1.41
C ALA A 428 -25.35 -3.27 -0.68
N LYS A 429 -24.49 -4.01 -1.39
CA LYS A 429 -23.63 -5.05 -0.76
C LYS A 429 -22.59 -4.46 0.18
N ARG A 430 -22.19 -3.20 -0.01
CA ARG A 430 -21.35 -2.51 0.98
C ARG A 430 -22.11 -2.15 2.24
N ALA A 431 -23.39 -1.78 2.13
CA ALA A 431 -24.21 -1.54 3.31
C ALA A 431 -24.49 -2.83 4.10
N HIS A 432 -24.63 -3.96 3.41
CA HIS A 432 -24.93 -5.27 3.98
C HIS A 432 -24.29 -6.38 3.14
N LEU A 433 -23.21 -7.00 3.65
CA LEU A 433 -22.48 -8.06 2.95
C LEU A 433 -22.75 -9.42 3.59
N GLU A 434 -23.39 -10.32 2.84
CA GLU A 434 -23.53 -11.73 3.20
C GLU A 434 -22.68 -12.63 2.28
N ILE A 435 -21.95 -13.57 2.88
CA ILE A 435 -21.16 -14.58 2.19
C ILE A 435 -21.51 -15.96 2.75
N GLY A 436 -21.72 -16.94 1.89
CA GLY A 436 -22.24 -18.25 2.25
C GLY A 436 -23.75 -18.28 2.40
N GLY A 437 -24.31 -19.47 2.52
CA GLY A 437 -25.77 -19.68 2.45
C GLY A 437 -26.32 -19.65 1.01
N SER A 438 -27.60 -19.97 0.86
CA SER A 438 -28.25 -20.06 -0.45
C SER A 438 -28.54 -18.67 -1.01
N GLY A 439 -28.10 -18.40 -2.25
CA GLY A 439 -28.37 -17.13 -2.93
C GLY A 439 -27.32 -16.04 -2.70
N ASN A 440 -26.24 -16.34 -1.97
CA ASN A 440 -25.14 -15.41 -1.71
C ASN A 440 -23.85 -15.85 -2.42
N LEU A 441 -22.83 -14.99 -2.41
CA LEU A 441 -21.49 -15.36 -2.87
C LEU A 441 -20.93 -16.46 -1.96
N ALA A 442 -20.34 -17.52 -2.53
CA ALA A 442 -19.69 -18.56 -1.73
C ALA A 442 -18.30 -18.13 -1.23
N HIS A 443 -17.58 -17.34 -2.02
CA HIS A 443 -16.23 -16.86 -1.72
C HIS A 443 -16.06 -15.44 -2.25
N LEU A 444 -15.35 -14.61 -1.48
CA LEU A 444 -14.89 -13.30 -1.89
C LEU A 444 -13.49 -13.09 -1.34
N ARG A 445 -12.53 -12.81 -2.22
CA ARG A 445 -11.19 -12.40 -1.83
C ARG A 445 -11.01 -10.91 -2.09
N LEU A 446 -10.71 -10.17 -1.04
CA LEU A 446 -10.42 -8.74 -1.06
C LEU A 446 -8.91 -8.54 -1.12
N GLY A 447 -8.40 -8.12 -2.27
CA GLY A 447 -7.00 -7.75 -2.40
C GLY A 447 -6.66 -6.44 -1.71
N THR A 448 -5.41 -6.33 -1.30
CA THR A 448 -4.86 -5.10 -0.74
C THR A 448 -3.94 -4.45 -1.79
N ASP A 449 -3.96 -3.14 -1.85
CA ASP A 449 -3.08 -2.30 -2.67
C ASP A 449 -2.30 -1.32 -1.76
N ASP A 450 -1.55 -0.38 -2.35
CA ASP A 450 -0.69 0.53 -1.58
C ASP A 450 -1.46 1.46 -0.61
N ALA A 451 -2.80 1.59 -0.72
CA ALA A 451 -3.57 2.56 0.05
C ALA A 451 -5.00 2.15 0.47
N ASN A 452 -5.58 1.07 -0.08
CA ASN A 452 -7.02 0.82 0.04
C ASN A 452 -7.49 0.30 1.42
N ASP A 453 -8.59 0.85 1.93
CA ASP A 453 -9.34 0.25 3.03
C ASP A 453 -10.74 -0.16 2.55
N TYR A 454 -11.31 -1.16 3.21
CA TYR A 454 -12.68 -1.59 2.96
C TYR A 454 -13.61 -1.06 4.03
N THR A 455 -14.77 -0.57 3.61
CA THR A 455 -15.82 -0.09 4.51
C THR A 455 -17.14 -0.75 4.17
N PHE A 456 -17.72 -1.40 5.16
CA PHE A 456 -19.02 -2.05 5.10
C PHE A 456 -19.93 -1.56 6.24
N GLY A 457 -21.25 -1.70 6.07
CA GLY A 457 -22.19 -1.67 7.18
C GLY A 457 -22.03 -2.97 7.97
N ASP A 458 -22.91 -3.94 7.81
CA ASP A 458 -22.74 -5.25 8.44
C ASP A 458 -22.16 -6.30 7.49
N VAL A 459 -21.31 -7.17 8.04
CA VAL A 459 -20.70 -8.31 7.35
C VAL A 459 -21.10 -9.58 8.07
N ILE A 460 -21.68 -10.53 7.33
CA ILE A 460 -22.09 -11.84 7.84
C ILE A 460 -21.47 -12.92 6.96
N VAL A 461 -20.65 -13.78 7.57
CA VAL A 461 -20.07 -14.96 6.92
C VAL A 461 -20.78 -16.20 7.45
N HIS A 462 -21.74 -16.69 6.66
CA HIS A 462 -22.50 -17.90 6.94
C HIS A 462 -21.69 -19.18 6.71
N SER A 463 -22.29 -20.30 7.09
CA SER A 463 -21.74 -21.63 6.83
C SER A 463 -21.42 -21.86 5.34
N GLY A 464 -20.20 -22.34 5.06
CA GLY A 464 -19.70 -22.54 3.69
C GLY A 464 -19.28 -21.25 2.96
N GLY A 465 -19.40 -20.09 3.62
CA GLY A 465 -18.90 -18.81 3.13
C GLY A 465 -17.43 -18.60 3.50
N VAL A 466 -16.65 -18.06 2.57
CA VAL A 466 -15.25 -17.71 2.80
C VAL A 466 -14.99 -16.25 2.38
N LEU A 467 -14.63 -15.41 3.34
CA LEU A 467 -14.13 -14.06 3.11
C LEU A 467 -12.61 -14.06 3.32
N GLU A 468 -11.86 -13.72 2.28
CA GLU A 468 -10.40 -13.61 2.33
C GLU A 468 -9.95 -12.16 2.25
N VAL A 469 -8.93 -11.81 3.03
CA VAL A 469 -8.24 -10.52 2.93
C VAL A 469 -6.78 -10.78 2.63
N ASP A 470 -6.33 -10.34 1.47
CA ASP A 470 -4.96 -10.56 1.00
C ASP A 470 -3.97 -9.56 1.61
N GLY A 471 -2.72 -9.96 1.77
CA GLY A 471 -1.65 -9.06 2.17
C GLY A 471 -1.17 -8.14 1.04
N HIS A 472 -0.32 -7.17 1.39
CA HIS A 472 0.44 -6.33 0.46
C HIS A 472 1.75 -5.90 1.11
N VAL A 473 2.88 -6.13 0.44
CA VAL A 473 4.23 -5.95 1.04
C VAL A 473 4.63 -4.48 1.25
N ASN A 474 4.07 -3.55 0.48
CA ASN A 474 4.36 -2.11 0.63
C ASN A 474 3.48 -1.41 1.66
N ARG A 475 2.49 -2.11 2.21
CA ARG A 475 1.53 -1.48 3.10
C ARG A 475 2.13 -1.22 4.49
N ASN A 476 1.69 -0.14 5.14
CA ASN A 476 2.18 0.39 6.42
C ASN A 476 3.56 1.10 6.36
N GLY A 477 4.01 1.50 5.17
CA GLY A 477 4.91 2.65 4.98
C GLY A 477 6.36 2.53 5.49
N PHE A 478 6.83 1.34 5.89
CA PHE A 478 8.22 1.17 6.27
C PHE A 478 9.11 1.02 5.03
N ALA A 479 10.18 1.80 4.95
CA ALA A 479 11.23 1.75 3.90
C ALA A 479 11.94 0.38 3.77
N GLN A 480 11.54 -0.62 4.57
CA GLN A 480 12.16 -1.94 4.66
C GLN A 480 11.15 -3.09 4.41
N GLY A 481 9.86 -2.85 4.15
CA GLY A 481 8.95 -3.87 3.59
C GLY A 481 8.31 -4.90 4.56
N PHE A 482 7.82 -4.48 5.74
CA PHE A 482 7.13 -5.38 6.70
C PHE A 482 5.71 -5.84 6.27
N GLY A 483 5.17 -5.24 5.21
CA GLY A 483 3.85 -5.56 4.67
C GLY A 483 2.66 -5.28 5.60
N GLY A 484 1.46 -5.45 5.08
CA GLY A 484 0.22 -5.37 5.85
C GLY A 484 -0.99 -5.81 5.03
N ALA A 485 -2.20 -5.57 5.53
CA ALA A 485 -3.44 -5.84 4.81
C ALA A 485 -4.46 -4.71 4.99
N ALA A 486 -5.47 -4.69 4.12
CA ALA A 486 -6.60 -3.78 4.18
C ALA A 486 -7.32 -3.81 5.53
N THR A 487 -7.63 -2.63 6.07
CA THR A 487 -8.49 -2.51 7.24
C THR A 487 -9.93 -2.76 6.81
N LEU A 488 -10.58 -3.72 7.46
CA LEU A 488 -11.99 -3.99 7.30
C LEU A 488 -12.77 -3.17 8.33
N ASN A 489 -13.23 -1.99 7.91
CA ASN A 489 -14.07 -1.10 8.72
C ASN A 489 -15.54 -1.53 8.61
N VAL A 490 -16.18 -1.90 9.72
CA VAL A 490 -17.55 -2.43 9.74
C VAL A 490 -18.41 -1.79 10.84
N ALA A 491 -19.72 -1.80 10.65
CA ALA A 491 -20.69 -1.61 11.73
C ALA A 491 -20.71 -2.84 12.65
N THR A 492 -20.93 -4.02 12.09
CA THR A 492 -20.92 -5.30 12.83
C THR A 492 -20.32 -6.41 11.98
N LEU A 493 -19.69 -7.40 12.61
CA LEU A 493 -19.17 -8.59 11.96
C LEU A 493 -19.73 -9.83 12.65
N THR A 494 -20.31 -10.75 11.87
CA THR A 494 -20.71 -12.07 12.34
C THR A 494 -20.03 -13.13 11.49
N VAL A 495 -19.36 -14.09 12.13
CA VAL A 495 -18.83 -15.29 11.48
C VAL A 495 -19.54 -16.48 12.10
N ASP A 496 -20.51 -17.03 11.39
CA ASP A 496 -21.32 -18.16 11.86
C ASP A 496 -20.50 -19.46 11.88
N SER A 497 -21.01 -20.46 12.57
CA SER A 497 -20.42 -21.81 12.54
C SER A 497 -20.28 -22.35 11.11
N GLY A 498 -19.06 -22.73 10.74
CA GLY A 498 -18.70 -23.16 9.38
C GLY A 498 -18.43 -22.04 8.38
N GLY A 499 -18.51 -20.77 8.79
CA GLY A 499 -18.02 -19.60 8.05
C GLY A 499 -16.55 -19.30 8.34
N TYR A 500 -15.86 -18.74 7.35
CA TYR A 500 -14.42 -18.45 7.41
C TYR A 500 -14.12 -17.00 7.03
N LEU A 501 -13.46 -16.27 7.91
CA LEU A 501 -12.78 -15.02 7.61
C LEU A 501 -11.27 -15.27 7.72
N GLN A 502 -10.55 -15.30 6.60
CA GLN A 502 -9.18 -15.80 6.61
C GLN A 502 -8.17 -14.98 5.81
N ALA A 503 -6.91 -15.13 6.22
CA ALA A 503 -5.72 -14.66 5.54
C ALA A 503 -4.63 -15.74 5.56
N ASP A 504 -5.03 -17.02 5.61
CA ASP A 504 -4.11 -18.16 5.72
C ASP A 504 -3.17 -18.23 4.50
N GLY A 505 -1.86 -18.24 4.75
CA GLY A 505 -0.85 -18.25 3.68
C GLY A 505 -0.85 -17.02 2.75
N LEU A 506 -1.49 -15.93 3.15
CA LEU A 506 -1.58 -14.68 2.40
C LEU A 506 -0.57 -13.62 2.89
N GLY A 507 0.43 -14.04 3.66
CA GLY A 507 1.58 -13.23 4.06
C GLY A 507 2.71 -13.32 3.04
N PHE A 508 3.95 -13.25 3.50
CA PHE A 508 5.11 -13.37 2.60
C PHE A 508 5.24 -14.78 2.03
N THR A 509 5.64 -14.88 0.75
CA THR A 509 5.62 -16.14 0.00
C THR A 509 7.00 -16.70 -0.36
N PHE A 510 8.06 -15.90 -0.55
CA PHE A 510 9.39 -16.41 -0.97
C PHE A 510 10.54 -15.42 -0.74
N TRP A 511 11.58 -15.76 0.05
CA TRP A 511 12.72 -14.88 0.47
C TRP A 511 12.36 -13.51 1.06
N ASP A 512 11.07 -13.26 1.25
CA ASP A 512 10.50 -12.02 1.71
C ASP A 512 10.09 -12.16 3.18
N GLY A 513 10.26 -11.07 3.93
CA GLY A 513 9.95 -11.01 5.35
C GLY A 513 11.18 -11.12 6.24
N PHE A 514 11.26 -10.25 7.23
CA PHE A 514 12.40 -10.13 8.14
C PHE A 514 12.67 -11.40 8.94
N GLY A 515 11.61 -12.17 9.20
CA GLY A 515 11.69 -13.45 9.88
C GLY A 515 11.98 -14.63 8.97
N SER A 516 12.27 -14.43 7.67
CA SER A 516 12.55 -15.55 6.76
C SER A 516 13.84 -16.26 7.18
N GLY A 517 13.77 -17.56 7.49
CA GLY A 517 14.94 -18.32 7.92
C GLY A 517 16.11 -18.32 6.91
N ARG A 518 17.20 -19.03 7.23
CA ARG A 518 18.22 -19.45 6.24
C ARG A 518 18.26 -20.98 6.19
N TYR A 519 18.50 -21.59 5.02
CA TYR A 519 18.75 -23.04 4.89
C TYR A 519 17.67 -24.00 5.45
N ALA A 520 16.40 -23.83 5.06
CA ALA A 520 15.21 -24.60 5.46
C ALA A 520 14.62 -24.29 6.84
N VAL A 521 15.02 -23.17 7.44
CA VAL A 521 14.45 -22.66 8.68
C VAL A 521 13.05 -22.07 8.42
N GLY A 522 12.12 -22.35 9.33
CA GLY A 522 10.77 -21.79 9.32
C GLY A 522 10.74 -20.26 9.44
N GLY A 523 9.59 -19.65 9.20
CA GLY A 523 9.40 -18.21 9.37
C GLY A 523 9.25 -17.80 10.84
N SER A 524 9.76 -16.62 11.20
CA SER A 524 9.52 -15.95 12.48
C SER A 524 8.57 -14.75 12.33
N TYR A 525 7.64 -14.54 13.27
CA TYR A 525 6.88 -13.27 13.37
C TYR A 525 6.54 -12.89 14.81
N GLY A 526 5.52 -13.51 15.40
CA GLY A 526 5.18 -13.34 16.82
C GLY A 526 6.00 -14.26 17.72
N GLY A 527 6.25 -15.47 17.24
CA GLY A 527 7.21 -16.44 17.78
C GLY A 527 8.33 -16.68 16.78
N GLN A 528 9.47 -17.13 17.28
CA GLN A 528 10.60 -17.55 16.46
C GLN A 528 10.37 -18.94 15.85
N ALA A 529 10.94 -19.18 14.68
CA ALA A 529 11.03 -20.53 14.12
C ALA A 529 11.80 -21.48 15.05
N GLY A 530 11.54 -22.78 14.93
CA GLY A 530 12.15 -23.81 15.80
C GLY A 530 13.59 -24.20 15.45
N ALA A 531 14.40 -23.25 14.99
CA ALA A 531 15.79 -23.50 14.61
C ALA A 531 16.77 -23.16 15.75
N THR A 532 18.05 -23.53 15.58
CA THR A 532 19.12 -23.14 16.51
C THR A 532 19.46 -21.66 16.44
N ASP A 533 19.39 -21.07 15.24
CA ASP A 533 19.64 -19.65 14.97
C ASP A 533 18.46 -19.05 14.16
N PRO A 534 17.27 -18.90 14.77
CA PRO A 534 16.11 -18.35 14.08
C PRO A 534 16.24 -16.83 13.92
N ASN A 535 15.64 -16.27 12.87
CA ASN A 535 15.51 -14.83 12.75
C ASN A 535 14.58 -14.26 13.84
N ASP A 536 14.73 -12.96 14.06
CA ASP A 536 13.99 -12.21 15.06
C ASP A 536 12.49 -12.11 14.77
N THR A 537 11.73 -11.96 15.85
CA THR A 537 10.33 -11.56 15.82
C THR A 537 10.20 -10.05 15.63
N TYR A 538 9.08 -9.58 15.09
CA TYR A 538 8.86 -8.15 14.80
C TYR A 538 7.41 -7.72 15.01
N GLY A 539 7.18 -6.41 15.03
CA GLY A 539 5.86 -5.79 15.15
C GLY A 539 5.38 -5.55 16.59
N SER A 540 4.26 -4.83 16.69
CA SER A 540 3.62 -4.51 17.96
C SER A 540 2.95 -5.73 18.59
N ILE A 541 3.11 -5.88 19.91
CA ILE A 541 2.34 -6.87 20.70
C ILE A 541 0.88 -6.44 20.85
N THR A 542 0.63 -5.14 20.99
CA THR A 542 -0.69 -4.62 21.36
C THR A 542 -1.50 -4.12 20.16
N ASP A 543 -0.87 -3.69 19.06
CA ASP A 543 -1.51 -3.30 17.80
C ASP A 543 -0.80 -3.93 16.58
N PRO A 544 -0.79 -5.27 16.45
CA PRO A 544 -0.12 -5.95 15.34
C PRO A 544 -0.80 -5.59 14.00
N ARG A 545 0.02 -5.39 12.96
CA ARG A 545 -0.45 -5.00 11.61
C ARG A 545 0.31 -5.65 10.45
N PHE A 546 1.35 -6.42 10.74
CA PHE A 546 2.30 -6.89 9.73
C PHE A 546 2.00 -8.31 9.28
N LEU A 547 2.49 -8.65 8.08
CA LEU A 547 2.36 -10.00 7.53
C LEU A 547 3.32 -10.96 8.24
N GLY A 548 2.94 -12.23 8.32
CA GLY A 548 3.83 -13.32 8.73
C GLY A 548 4.87 -13.63 7.64
N SER A 549 6.05 -14.09 8.07
CA SER A 549 7.18 -14.42 7.22
C SER A 549 7.10 -15.86 6.68
N ASN A 550 7.68 -16.07 5.50
CA ASN A 550 7.78 -17.39 4.89
C ASN A 550 8.92 -18.23 5.52
N ALA A 551 8.99 -19.51 5.15
CA ALA A 551 10.17 -20.34 5.37
C ALA A 551 11.20 -20.19 4.24
N SER A 552 12.49 -20.36 4.55
CA SER A 552 13.61 -19.86 3.74
C SER A 552 13.87 -20.51 2.38
N ASN A 553 13.18 -21.58 2.00
CA ASN A 553 13.49 -22.34 0.81
C ASN A 553 12.28 -22.46 -0.11
N SER A 554 12.53 -22.90 -1.35
CA SER A 554 11.50 -23.10 -2.39
C SER A 554 10.33 -23.98 -1.95
N SER A 555 10.61 -24.86 -0.99
CA SER A 555 9.70 -25.85 -0.41
C SER A 555 8.99 -25.36 0.86
N GLY A 556 9.28 -24.14 1.28
CA GLY A 556 8.85 -23.57 2.55
C GLY A 556 7.39 -23.12 2.53
N GLY A 557 6.74 -23.21 3.69
CA GLY A 557 5.41 -22.67 3.86
C GLY A 557 5.37 -21.14 3.78
N PHE A 558 4.29 -20.60 3.21
CA PHE A 558 4.02 -19.15 3.18
C PHE A 558 3.61 -18.64 4.55
N GLY A 559 4.01 -17.42 4.88
CA GLY A 559 3.57 -16.77 6.12
C GLY A 559 2.07 -16.48 6.10
N GLY A 560 1.45 -16.39 7.28
CA GLY A 560 0.07 -15.94 7.42
C GLY A 560 -0.09 -14.46 7.07
N GLY A 561 -1.22 -14.08 6.51
CA GLY A 561 -1.52 -12.69 6.16
C GLY A 561 -1.82 -11.83 7.38
N ALA A 562 -2.30 -10.61 7.15
CA ALA A 562 -2.81 -9.75 8.22
C ALA A 562 -4.32 -9.59 8.08
N LEU A 563 -5.04 -9.67 9.18
CA LEU A 563 -6.46 -9.39 9.24
C LEU A 563 -6.70 -8.30 10.28
N ILE A 564 -7.05 -7.11 9.81
CA ILE A 564 -7.29 -5.93 10.66
C ILE A 564 -8.77 -5.57 10.55
N VAL A 565 -9.52 -5.72 11.63
CA VAL A 565 -10.96 -5.43 11.71
C VAL A 565 -11.21 -4.30 12.70
N VAL A 566 -11.90 -3.25 12.24
CA VAL A 566 -12.36 -2.16 13.09
C VAL A 566 -13.89 -2.11 13.00
N ALA A 567 -14.55 -2.61 14.04
CA ALA A 567 -15.99 -2.62 14.17
C ALA A 567 -16.48 -1.50 15.11
N SER A 568 -17.43 -0.69 14.67
CA SER A 568 -18.07 0.29 15.56
C SER A 568 -19.08 -0.35 16.54
N GLY A 569 -19.58 -1.54 16.20
CA GLY A 569 -20.50 -2.34 16.99
C GLY A 569 -19.92 -3.70 17.41
N ALA A 570 -20.80 -4.71 17.49
CA ALA A 570 -20.45 -6.05 17.96
C ALA A 570 -19.74 -6.90 16.89
N VAL A 571 -18.81 -7.73 17.36
CA VAL A 571 -18.19 -8.82 16.60
C VAL A 571 -18.56 -10.15 17.26
N ALA A 572 -19.23 -11.03 16.50
CA ALA A 572 -19.63 -12.37 16.94
C ALA A 572 -18.90 -13.43 16.11
N ILE A 573 -18.17 -14.34 16.76
CA ILE A 573 -17.34 -15.37 16.12
C ILE A 573 -17.73 -16.74 16.66
N ASP A 574 -18.58 -17.44 15.92
CA ASP A 574 -18.92 -18.86 16.13
C ASP A 574 -18.25 -19.79 15.09
N GLY A 575 -17.72 -19.22 14.01
CA GLY A 575 -16.89 -19.88 13.00
C GLY A 575 -15.39 -19.69 13.23
N ILE A 576 -14.64 -19.53 12.14
CA ILE A 576 -13.18 -19.42 12.18
C ILE A 576 -12.72 -18.07 11.60
N VAL A 577 -11.89 -17.37 12.39
CA VAL A 577 -11.09 -16.23 11.94
C VAL A 577 -9.63 -16.65 11.96
N SER A 578 -8.92 -16.56 10.83
CA SER A 578 -7.60 -17.22 10.71
C SER A 578 -6.59 -16.43 9.90
N ALA A 579 -5.33 -16.42 10.36
CA ALA A 579 -4.17 -15.91 9.65
C ALA A 579 -2.97 -16.85 9.87
N ASN A 580 -3.16 -18.15 9.67
CA ASN A 580 -2.13 -19.16 9.88
C ASN A 580 -1.07 -19.10 8.79
N GLY A 581 0.16 -19.46 9.16
CA GLY A 581 1.19 -19.84 8.20
C GLY A 581 0.86 -21.19 7.58
N LEU A 582 1.29 -21.40 6.34
CA LEU A 582 1.15 -22.69 5.68
C LEU A 582 2.25 -23.65 6.13
N ASP A 583 1.91 -24.93 6.09
CA ASP A 583 2.86 -26.02 6.24
C ASP A 583 3.90 -26.02 5.10
N SER A 584 5.02 -26.70 5.32
CA SER A 584 5.99 -26.99 4.26
C SER A 584 5.30 -27.68 3.08
N MET A 585 5.54 -27.20 1.86
CA MET A 585 4.88 -27.73 0.66
C MET A 585 5.45 -29.09 0.21
N THR A 586 6.70 -29.38 0.57
CA THR A 586 7.40 -30.63 0.24
C THR A 586 8.36 -31.03 1.36
N GLU A 587 8.81 -32.28 1.32
CA GLU A 587 9.80 -32.83 2.26
C GLU A 587 11.10 -32.01 2.20
N GLY A 588 11.58 -31.56 3.36
CA GLY A 588 12.77 -30.70 3.48
C GLY A 588 12.48 -29.20 3.57
N GLY A 589 11.21 -28.78 3.55
CA GLY A 589 10.79 -27.38 3.74
C GLY A 589 10.51 -27.01 5.20
N GLY A 590 10.79 -25.76 5.57
CA GLY A 590 10.34 -25.18 6.84
C GLY A 590 8.87 -24.73 6.77
N GLY A 591 8.24 -24.52 7.92
CA GLY A 591 6.87 -23.98 8.00
C GLY A 591 6.82 -22.45 7.99
N GLY A 592 5.80 -21.85 7.39
CA GLY A 592 5.61 -20.39 7.42
C GLY A 592 5.17 -19.90 8.80
N SER A 593 5.49 -18.66 9.18
CA SER A 593 5.03 -18.13 10.46
C SER A 593 3.54 -17.84 10.43
N GLY A 594 2.89 -17.84 11.60
CA GLY A 594 1.58 -17.21 11.75
C GLY A 594 1.63 -15.73 11.39
N GLY A 595 0.48 -15.17 11.02
CA GLY A 595 0.29 -13.77 10.63
C GLY A 595 -0.30 -12.91 11.74
N THR A 596 -1.06 -11.88 11.36
CA THR A 596 -1.73 -10.95 12.28
C THR A 596 -3.23 -11.18 12.29
N VAL A 597 -3.83 -11.22 13.47
CA VAL A 597 -5.26 -10.93 13.66
C VAL A 597 -5.42 -9.79 14.67
N ASN A 598 -5.97 -8.66 14.25
CA ASN A 598 -6.19 -7.49 15.07
C ASN A 598 -7.65 -7.03 14.96
N ILE A 599 -8.41 -7.15 16.05
CA ILE A 599 -9.84 -6.83 16.08
C ILE A 599 -10.11 -5.79 17.16
N THR A 600 -10.60 -4.63 16.75
CA THR A 600 -11.17 -3.61 17.64
C THR A 600 -12.68 -3.56 17.45
N ALA A 601 -13.45 -3.72 18.53
CA ALA A 601 -14.91 -3.75 18.47
C ALA A 601 -15.56 -3.21 19.75
N ALA A 602 -16.85 -2.86 19.72
CA ALA A 602 -17.59 -2.53 20.94
C ALA A 602 -17.63 -3.73 21.90
N THR A 603 -17.97 -4.91 21.38
CA THR A 603 -17.97 -6.19 22.10
C THR A 603 -17.47 -7.30 21.18
N ILE A 604 -16.72 -8.25 21.72
CA ILE A 604 -16.27 -9.46 21.00
C ILE A 604 -16.80 -10.66 21.77
N SER A 605 -17.45 -11.59 21.09
CA SER A 605 -18.07 -12.76 21.72
C SER A 605 -18.24 -13.92 20.73
N GLY A 606 -18.63 -15.10 21.23
CA GLY A 606 -18.89 -16.29 20.44
C GLY A 606 -18.26 -17.55 21.02
N LEU A 607 -18.40 -18.66 20.30
CA LEU A 607 -17.88 -19.99 20.64
C LEU A 607 -16.84 -20.51 19.64
N GLY A 608 -16.50 -19.70 18.64
CA GLY A 608 -15.59 -20.04 17.55
C GLY A 608 -14.13 -19.83 17.90
N GLU A 609 -13.30 -19.73 16.86
CA GLU A 609 -11.84 -19.68 17.00
C GLU A 609 -11.20 -18.52 16.22
N ILE A 610 -10.18 -17.94 16.84
CA ILE A 610 -9.26 -16.97 16.23
C ILE A 610 -7.87 -17.59 16.20
N ARG A 611 -7.25 -17.69 15.03
CA ARG A 611 -5.99 -18.43 14.81
C ARG A 611 -4.95 -17.59 14.10
N ALA A 612 -3.70 -17.69 14.56
CA ALA A 612 -2.50 -17.16 13.92
C ALA A 612 -1.35 -18.13 14.18
N ASN A 613 -1.54 -19.42 13.89
CA ASN A 613 -0.57 -20.47 14.18
C ASN A 613 0.53 -20.53 13.12
N GLY A 614 1.71 -20.97 13.53
CA GLY A 614 2.79 -21.31 12.61
C GLY A 614 2.55 -22.61 11.85
N GLY A 615 3.06 -22.70 10.64
CA GLY A 615 3.01 -23.89 9.80
C GLY A 615 3.97 -24.98 10.26
N THR A 616 3.58 -26.23 10.06
CA THR A 616 4.40 -27.40 10.34
C THR A 616 5.50 -27.57 9.30
N ALA A 617 6.62 -28.17 9.71
CA ALA A 617 7.70 -28.53 8.80
C ALA A 617 7.73 -30.05 8.60
N SER A 618 8.27 -30.50 7.46
CA SER A 618 8.42 -31.93 7.16
C SER A 618 9.86 -32.25 6.77
N GLY A 619 10.44 -33.28 7.41
CA GLY A 619 11.78 -33.81 7.09
C GLY A 619 12.64 -34.16 8.32
N ASN A 620 13.86 -34.64 8.07
CA ASN A 620 14.79 -35.19 9.07
C ASN A 620 16.14 -34.43 9.20
N TYR A 621 16.30 -33.29 8.51
CA TYR A 621 17.53 -32.47 8.58
C TYR A 621 17.22 -31.12 9.26
N ASN A 622 18.09 -30.10 9.20
CA ASN A 622 17.98 -28.79 9.91
C ASN A 622 16.70 -27.94 9.60
N GLN A 623 15.60 -28.54 9.15
CA GLN A 623 14.29 -27.90 9.01
C GLN A 623 13.77 -27.45 10.37
N SER A 624 12.95 -26.40 10.36
CA SER A 624 12.19 -26.01 11.54
C SER A 624 10.79 -25.55 11.18
N ALA A 625 9.87 -25.78 12.12
CA ALA A 625 8.52 -25.30 11.99
C ALA A 625 8.46 -23.77 12.21
N GLY A 626 7.45 -23.13 11.62
CA GLY A 626 7.25 -21.68 11.71
C GLY A 626 6.81 -21.26 13.11
N GLY A 627 7.18 -20.06 13.54
CA GLY A 627 6.71 -19.49 14.79
C GLY A 627 5.25 -19.03 14.72
N GLY A 628 4.60 -18.92 15.88
CA GLY A 628 3.25 -18.37 15.98
C GLY A 628 3.19 -16.89 15.57
N GLY A 629 1.99 -16.42 15.26
CA GLY A 629 1.70 -15.05 14.84
C GLY A 629 1.33 -14.12 15.99
N ARG A 630 0.60 -13.04 15.70
CA ARG A 630 0.13 -12.09 16.72
C ARG A 630 -1.38 -11.92 16.66
N ILE A 631 -2.04 -12.05 17.80
CA ILE A 631 -3.47 -11.80 17.97
C ILE A 631 -3.65 -10.65 18.95
N ALA A 632 -4.41 -9.61 18.58
CA ALA A 632 -4.83 -8.55 19.49
C ALA A 632 -6.33 -8.32 19.40
N LEU A 633 -7.01 -8.35 20.55
CA LEU A 633 -8.44 -8.10 20.67
C LEU A 633 -8.68 -6.92 21.61
N HIS A 634 -9.36 -5.89 21.11
CA HIS A 634 -9.71 -4.69 21.87
C HIS A 634 -11.22 -4.51 21.92
N ALA A 635 -11.79 -4.69 23.11
CA ALA A 635 -13.17 -4.31 23.38
C ALA A 635 -13.23 -2.84 23.86
N THR A 636 -13.97 -2.00 23.16
CA THR A 636 -14.12 -0.57 23.51
C THR A 636 -15.27 -0.32 24.50
N ASN A 637 -16.21 -1.25 24.63
CA ASN A 637 -17.28 -1.21 25.63
C ASN A 637 -17.41 -2.52 26.44
N GLY A 638 -17.07 -3.67 25.86
CA GLY A 638 -17.16 -4.98 26.50
C GLY A 638 -16.15 -5.23 27.64
N THR A 639 -16.59 -6.02 28.62
CA THR A 639 -15.79 -6.41 29.80
C THR A 639 -15.26 -7.85 29.73
N SER A 640 -15.53 -8.57 28.63
CA SER A 640 -15.03 -9.94 28.38
C SER A 640 -15.06 -10.25 26.87
N PHE A 641 -14.42 -11.35 26.47
CA PHE A 641 -14.34 -11.81 25.08
C PHE A 641 -15.22 -13.06 24.80
N GLY A 642 -16.16 -13.38 25.70
CA GLY A 642 -16.96 -14.60 25.61
C GLY A 642 -16.11 -15.87 25.79
N ALA A 643 -16.44 -16.94 25.06
CA ALA A 643 -15.70 -18.20 25.06
C ALA A 643 -14.96 -18.45 23.73
N VAL A 644 -14.67 -17.38 22.98
CA VAL A 644 -13.89 -17.45 21.74
C VAL A 644 -12.49 -17.95 22.07
N ALA A 645 -12.05 -19.00 21.39
CA ALA A 645 -10.71 -19.54 21.56
C ALA A 645 -9.69 -18.76 20.73
N THR A 646 -8.53 -18.44 21.31
CA THR A 646 -7.43 -17.72 20.63
C THR A 646 -6.19 -18.60 20.57
N HIS A 647 -5.66 -18.84 19.37
CA HIS A 647 -4.54 -19.74 19.12
C HIS A 647 -3.43 -19.02 18.35
N ALA A 648 -2.24 -18.91 18.93
CA ALA A 648 -1.06 -18.36 18.27
C ALA A 648 0.18 -19.23 18.56
N PHE A 649 0.03 -20.55 18.56
CA PHE A 649 1.17 -21.45 18.84
C PHE A 649 2.05 -21.66 17.61
N GLY A 650 3.30 -22.03 17.82
CA GLY A 650 4.21 -22.38 16.73
C GLY A 650 3.84 -23.70 16.06
N GLY A 651 4.32 -23.88 14.83
CA GLY A 651 4.18 -25.15 14.12
C GLY A 651 4.99 -26.26 14.78
N VAL A 652 4.70 -27.50 14.38
CA VAL A 652 5.26 -28.71 14.99
C VAL A 652 6.33 -29.33 14.09
N LEU A 653 7.48 -29.66 14.70
CA LEU A 653 8.50 -30.59 14.21
C LEU A 653 9.27 -31.15 15.41
N ASP A 654 9.53 -32.46 15.45
CA ASP A 654 10.19 -33.09 16.60
C ASP A 654 11.58 -32.47 16.83
N GLY A 655 11.79 -32.01 18.05
CA GLY A 655 12.99 -31.27 18.45
C GLY A 655 13.19 -29.89 17.79
N HIS A 656 12.34 -29.43 16.86
CA HIS A 656 12.51 -28.18 16.09
C HIS A 656 11.18 -27.43 15.87
N SER A 657 10.30 -27.51 16.86
CA SER A 657 8.99 -26.83 16.84
C SER A 657 9.15 -25.32 17.06
N GLY A 658 8.29 -24.53 16.41
CA GLY A 658 8.29 -23.08 16.50
C GLY A 658 7.80 -22.58 17.87
N GLY A 659 8.26 -21.39 18.25
CA GLY A 659 7.83 -20.73 19.48
C GLY A 659 6.41 -20.18 19.37
N ALA A 660 5.77 -20.01 20.52
CA ALA A 660 4.49 -19.33 20.60
C ALA A 660 4.61 -17.87 20.11
N GLY A 661 3.57 -17.43 19.45
CA GLY A 661 3.26 -16.04 19.19
C GLY A 661 2.71 -15.32 20.42
N SER A 662 2.17 -14.11 20.20
CA SER A 662 1.61 -13.27 21.26
C SER A 662 0.09 -13.10 21.11
N ILE A 663 -0.64 -13.23 22.21
CA ILE A 663 -2.07 -12.90 22.28
C ILE A 663 -2.25 -11.74 23.27
N TYR A 664 -2.86 -10.64 22.84
CA TYR A 664 -3.17 -9.47 23.67
C TYR A 664 -4.68 -9.24 23.77
N LEU A 665 -5.20 -9.19 24.99
CA LEU A 665 -6.62 -9.05 25.27
C LEU A 665 -6.87 -7.80 26.13
N ARG A 666 -7.59 -6.80 25.60
CA ARG A 666 -7.92 -5.56 26.31
C ARG A 666 -9.41 -5.28 26.37
N THR A 667 -9.94 -5.17 27.59
CA THR A 667 -11.33 -4.77 27.85
C THR A 667 -11.49 -3.25 27.92
N SER A 668 -12.74 -2.78 27.91
CA SER A 668 -13.05 -1.34 27.99
C SER A 668 -12.67 -0.68 29.31
N SER A 669 -12.60 -1.46 30.39
CA SER A 669 -12.21 -1.01 31.73
C SER A 669 -10.70 -0.79 31.88
N GLN A 670 -9.89 -1.20 30.91
CA GLN A 670 -8.43 -1.16 30.97
C GLN A 670 -7.87 0.00 30.13
N SER A 671 -6.81 0.63 30.65
CA SER A 671 -5.93 1.57 29.92
C SER A 671 -5.47 0.97 28.58
N PRO A 672 -5.08 1.77 27.56
CA PRO A 672 -4.53 1.25 26.30
C PRO A 672 -3.44 0.17 26.45
N THR A 673 -2.57 0.30 27.45
CA THR A 673 -1.53 -0.68 27.81
C THR A 673 -1.92 -1.62 28.97
N GLY A 674 -3.16 -1.56 29.43
CA GLY A 674 -3.63 -2.29 30.61
C GLY A 674 -4.21 -3.68 30.33
N GLY A 675 -4.11 -4.20 29.11
CA GLY A 675 -4.63 -5.53 28.72
C GLY A 675 -3.74 -6.68 29.16
N THR A 676 -4.18 -7.91 28.93
CA THR A 676 -3.45 -9.14 29.29
C THR A 676 -2.67 -9.66 28.08
N LEU A 677 -1.36 -9.85 28.24
CA LEU A 677 -0.52 -10.62 27.33
C LEU A 677 -0.54 -12.10 27.71
N ILE A 678 -0.79 -12.96 26.73
CA ILE A 678 -0.79 -14.41 26.88
C ILE A 678 0.17 -15.02 25.86
N LEU A 679 1.13 -15.80 26.36
CA LEU A 679 1.98 -16.68 25.58
C LEU A 679 1.60 -18.13 25.89
N ASP A 680 1.15 -18.85 24.87
CA ASP A 680 0.60 -20.20 25.00
C ASP A 680 1.03 -21.04 23.80
N ASN A 681 1.89 -22.04 24.03
CA ASN A 681 2.35 -22.92 22.97
C ASN A 681 1.57 -24.24 22.90
N ASN A 682 0.40 -24.33 23.54
CA ASN A 682 -0.47 -25.50 23.50
C ASN A 682 0.22 -26.82 23.90
N GLY A 683 1.20 -26.75 24.81
CA GLY A 683 1.99 -27.90 25.26
C GLY A 683 3.08 -28.34 24.27
N ILE A 684 3.27 -27.65 23.15
CA ILE A 684 4.33 -27.90 22.18
C ILE A 684 5.66 -27.46 22.80
N THR A 685 6.57 -28.42 22.99
CA THR A 685 7.95 -28.12 23.41
C THR A 685 8.73 -27.61 22.21
N ALA A 686 9.00 -26.30 22.19
CA ALA A 686 9.65 -25.62 21.10
C ALA A 686 11.12 -25.30 21.39
N GLN A 687 11.95 -25.30 20.34
CA GLN A 687 13.25 -24.63 20.41
C GLN A 687 13.08 -23.11 20.30
N GLY A 688 12.17 -22.68 19.42
CA GLY A 688 11.81 -21.29 19.23
C GLY A 688 11.14 -20.70 20.46
N SER A 689 11.21 -19.37 20.59
CA SER A 689 10.62 -18.63 21.70
C SER A 689 9.84 -17.42 21.20
N THR A 690 9.04 -16.82 22.08
CA THR A 690 8.62 -15.43 21.88
C THR A 690 9.80 -14.54 22.26
N LEU A 691 10.43 -13.89 21.28
CA LEU A 691 11.60 -13.05 21.50
C LEU A 691 11.19 -11.57 21.68
N LEU A 692 11.78 -10.89 22.66
CA LEU A 692 11.74 -9.44 22.79
C LEU A 692 13.16 -8.89 22.60
N ASN A 693 13.42 -8.18 21.50
CA ASN A 693 14.77 -7.74 21.12
C ASN A 693 14.96 -6.21 21.11
N GLY A 694 13.97 -5.43 21.55
CA GLY A 694 14.05 -3.96 21.72
C GLY A 694 14.09 -3.13 20.43
N VAL A 695 14.52 -3.71 19.30
CA VAL A 695 14.66 -3.01 18.00
C VAL A 695 13.44 -3.22 17.10
N TRP A 696 12.95 -4.46 17.01
CA TRP A 696 11.93 -4.84 16.03
C TRP A 696 10.57 -5.13 16.65
N VAL A 697 10.52 -5.37 17.97
CA VAL A 697 9.28 -5.58 18.73
C VAL A 697 8.94 -4.32 19.53
N THR A 698 7.75 -3.79 19.33
CA THR A 698 7.26 -2.58 20.00
C THR A 698 6.08 -2.87 20.93
N ASP A 699 5.72 -1.86 21.73
CA ASP A 699 4.56 -1.88 22.64
C ASP A 699 4.62 -3.02 23.68
N THR A 700 5.77 -3.18 24.32
CA THR A 700 6.05 -4.19 25.35
C THR A 700 5.55 -3.80 26.75
N SER A 701 4.53 -2.92 26.83
CA SER A 701 3.88 -2.51 28.08
C SER A 701 2.49 -3.09 28.17
N VAL A 702 2.25 -3.92 29.19
CA VAL A 702 1.02 -4.70 29.36
C VAL A 702 0.48 -4.59 30.79
N GLY A 703 -0.81 -4.88 30.96
CA GLY A 703 -1.46 -5.00 32.27
C GLY A 703 -1.01 -6.30 32.93
N ASP A 704 -1.60 -7.41 32.54
CA ASP A 704 -1.21 -8.73 33.04
C ASP A 704 -0.32 -9.47 32.03
N ALA A 705 0.52 -10.38 32.51
CA ALA A 705 1.32 -11.27 31.65
C ALA A 705 1.16 -12.74 32.10
N ILE A 706 0.84 -13.61 31.15
CA ILE A 706 0.62 -15.04 31.37
C ILE A 706 1.48 -15.83 30.39
N ILE A 707 2.36 -16.67 30.92
CA ILE A 707 3.20 -17.60 30.14
C ILE A 707 2.85 -19.01 30.58
N ARG A 708 2.40 -19.86 29.66
CA ARG A 708 1.87 -21.18 30.00
C ARG A 708 2.05 -22.22 28.90
N ASN A 709 1.73 -23.47 29.22
CA ASN A 709 1.62 -24.57 28.24
C ASN A 709 2.86 -24.68 27.32
N SER A 710 4.05 -24.77 27.91
CA SER A 710 5.34 -24.86 27.21
C SER A 710 5.74 -23.62 26.39
N ALA A 711 5.05 -22.48 26.54
CA ALA A 711 5.53 -21.22 25.98
C ALA A 711 6.86 -20.80 26.63
N LYS A 712 7.75 -20.26 25.82
CA LYS A 712 9.07 -19.78 26.23
C LYS A 712 9.22 -18.31 25.85
N LEU A 713 9.53 -17.46 26.82
CA LEU A 713 9.85 -16.04 26.62
C LEU A 713 11.37 -15.82 26.70
N THR A 714 11.94 -15.12 25.73
CA THR A 714 13.36 -14.75 25.72
C THR A 714 13.59 -13.28 25.39
N PHE A 715 14.79 -12.80 25.75
CA PHE A 715 15.27 -11.44 25.53
C PHE A 715 16.74 -11.52 25.03
N GLY A 716 17.08 -10.90 23.90
CA GLY A 716 18.44 -10.95 23.29
C GLY A 716 18.53 -10.33 21.88
N ASP A 717 19.71 -10.03 21.28
CA ASP A 717 21.13 -10.27 21.67
C ASP A 717 22.06 -9.01 21.46
N PRO A 718 23.17 -8.81 22.22
CA PRO A 718 23.98 -7.60 22.31
C PRO A 718 25.07 -7.44 21.23
N VAL A 719 24.89 -8.01 20.04
CA VAL A 719 25.86 -7.93 18.93
C VAL A 719 25.58 -6.73 18.00
N ALA A 720 25.29 -5.58 18.60
CA ALA A 720 25.48 -4.29 17.97
C ALA A 720 26.21 -3.41 18.98
N PRO A 721 27.33 -2.73 18.62
CA PRO A 721 28.15 -1.98 19.56
C PRO A 721 27.46 -0.76 20.19
N THR A 722 26.16 -0.56 19.98
CA THR A 722 25.29 0.42 20.63
C THR A 722 23.82 0.06 20.35
N PRO A 723 22.97 -0.29 21.34
CA PRO A 723 21.52 -0.26 21.13
C PRO A 723 20.88 0.99 21.75
N PRO A 724 19.83 1.56 21.12
CA PRO A 724 18.83 2.33 21.85
C PRO A 724 17.98 1.37 22.69
N GLY A 725 18.23 1.33 24.01
CA GLY A 725 17.41 0.63 25.00
C GLY A 725 17.62 -0.89 25.08
N ASP A 726 17.89 -1.41 26.29
CA ASP A 726 17.85 -2.84 26.55
C ASP A 726 16.41 -3.38 26.37
N PRO A 727 16.21 -4.59 25.81
CA PRO A 727 14.87 -5.13 25.60
C PRO A 727 14.15 -5.29 26.93
N SER A 728 12.96 -4.70 27.07
CA SER A 728 12.19 -4.74 28.31
C SER A 728 10.73 -5.15 28.12
N LEU A 729 10.17 -5.79 29.16
CA LEU A 729 8.75 -6.08 29.30
C LEU A 729 8.23 -5.36 30.56
N THR A 730 7.33 -4.41 30.38
CA THR A 730 6.71 -3.68 31.49
C THR A 730 5.34 -4.27 31.81
N VAL A 731 5.11 -4.62 33.08
CA VAL A 731 3.88 -5.29 33.54
C VAL A 731 3.29 -4.51 34.72
N ALA A 732 2.11 -3.93 34.52
CA ALA A 732 1.42 -3.10 35.52
C ALA A 732 0.48 -3.89 36.46
N GLY A 733 0.20 -5.14 36.12
CA GLY A 733 -0.72 -6.08 36.79
C GLY A 733 -0.01 -7.37 37.18
N ASN A 734 -0.74 -8.49 37.20
CA ASN A 734 -0.21 -9.77 37.65
C ASN A 734 0.69 -10.43 36.61
N PHE A 735 1.68 -11.17 37.09
CA PHE A 735 2.56 -11.97 36.26
C PHE A 735 2.45 -13.44 36.67
N THR A 736 2.13 -14.33 35.74
CA THR A 736 2.00 -15.77 36.01
C THR A 736 2.78 -16.56 34.97
N ASN A 737 3.75 -17.35 35.43
CA ASN A 737 4.54 -18.21 34.56
C ASN A 737 4.49 -19.69 34.99
N THR A 738 3.89 -20.52 34.14
CA THR A 738 3.97 -21.98 34.18
C THR A 738 4.70 -22.57 32.96
N GLY A 739 5.19 -21.72 32.06
CA GLY A 739 6.08 -22.08 30.95
C GLY A 739 7.56 -21.88 31.32
N ASP A 740 8.33 -21.33 30.39
CA ASP A 740 9.77 -21.08 30.54
C ASP A 740 10.13 -19.59 30.28
N ILE A 741 11.09 -19.07 31.02
CA ILE A 741 11.68 -17.74 30.82
C ILE A 741 13.19 -17.89 30.84
N ALA A 742 13.83 -17.51 29.75
CA ALA A 742 15.28 -17.44 29.66
C ALA A 742 15.71 -16.02 29.28
N MET A 743 16.31 -15.31 30.23
CA MET A 743 16.76 -13.92 30.09
C MET A 743 18.27 -13.84 30.31
N ALA A 744 19.04 -14.08 29.25
CA ALA A 744 20.48 -13.83 29.27
C ALA A 744 20.81 -12.32 29.26
N SER A 745 19.87 -11.49 28.77
CA SER A 745 19.91 -10.03 28.72
C SER A 745 18.49 -9.46 28.88
N GLY A 746 18.33 -8.13 28.97
CA GLY A 746 17.02 -7.46 29.07
C GLY A 746 16.45 -7.33 30.49
N GLU A 747 15.24 -6.78 30.57
CA GLU A 747 14.62 -6.36 31.83
C GLU A 747 13.12 -6.66 31.90
N ILE A 748 12.65 -7.11 33.07
CA ILE A 748 11.22 -7.09 33.41
C ILE A 748 10.98 -5.99 34.44
N ILE A 749 10.08 -5.06 34.11
CA ILE A 749 9.70 -3.93 34.96
C ILE A 749 8.30 -4.17 35.51
N PHE A 750 8.18 -4.29 36.83
CA PHE A 750 6.90 -4.35 37.53
C PHE A 750 6.47 -2.94 37.95
N SER A 751 5.41 -2.44 37.32
CA SER A 751 4.97 -1.06 37.48
C SER A 751 3.50 -0.92 37.92
N GLY A 752 2.93 0.27 37.79
CA GLY A 752 1.53 0.55 38.10
C GLY A 752 1.25 0.75 39.60
N SER A 753 -0.01 1.05 39.91
CA SER A 753 -0.47 1.41 41.27
C SER A 753 -1.22 0.29 41.99
N ALA A 754 -1.55 -0.80 41.31
CA ALA A 754 -2.28 -1.92 41.89
C ALA A 754 -1.35 -2.90 42.62
N ASN A 755 -1.90 -3.66 43.57
CA ASN A 755 -1.20 -4.81 44.14
C ASN A 755 -1.02 -5.90 43.06
N GLN A 756 0.18 -6.46 42.97
CA GLN A 756 0.54 -7.46 41.98
C GLN A 756 0.90 -8.78 42.65
N ALA A 757 0.37 -9.88 42.12
CA ALA A 757 0.88 -11.22 42.36
C ALA A 757 1.86 -11.58 41.23
N ILE A 758 3.09 -11.90 41.58
CA ILE A 758 4.20 -12.15 40.66
C ILE A 758 4.71 -13.57 40.87
N ASP A 759 4.44 -14.45 39.91
CA ASP A 759 5.00 -15.80 39.82
C ASP A 759 5.88 -15.91 38.57
N LEU A 760 7.20 -15.88 38.78
CA LEU A 760 8.20 -15.99 37.71
C LEU A 760 8.52 -17.45 37.31
N GLY A 761 7.97 -18.45 38.00
CA GLY A 761 8.22 -19.87 37.75
C GLY A 761 9.40 -20.47 38.54
N THR A 762 9.64 -21.79 38.43
CA THR A 762 10.63 -22.55 39.23
C THR A 762 12.09 -22.40 38.82
N SER A 763 12.35 -21.90 37.61
CA SER A 763 13.66 -22.03 36.96
C SER A 763 14.10 -20.76 36.22
N ALA A 764 13.44 -19.64 36.50
CA ALA A 764 13.75 -18.37 35.88
C ALA A 764 15.17 -17.92 36.29
N THR A 765 16.05 -17.81 35.31
CA THR A 765 17.34 -17.12 35.43
C THR A 765 17.21 -15.83 34.66
N LEU A 766 17.22 -14.71 35.39
CA LEU A 766 16.83 -13.41 34.88
C LEU A 766 18.03 -12.45 34.82
N ALA A 767 18.08 -11.59 33.81
CA ALA A 767 19.14 -10.58 33.71
C ALA A 767 18.86 -9.41 34.66
N SER A 768 17.80 -8.64 34.40
CA SER A 768 17.35 -7.56 35.28
C SER A 768 15.89 -7.72 35.68
N ILE A 769 15.59 -7.47 36.95
CA ILE A 769 14.24 -7.24 37.45
C ILE A 769 14.19 -5.89 38.13
N GLN A 770 13.26 -5.05 37.71
CA GLN A 770 12.98 -3.77 38.32
C GLN A 770 11.57 -3.74 38.91
N VAL A 771 11.46 -3.26 40.14
CA VAL A 771 10.18 -2.82 40.72
C VAL A 771 10.19 -1.30 40.69
N GLU A 772 9.17 -0.74 40.05
CA GLU A 772 8.96 0.70 39.91
C GLU A 772 7.47 0.99 39.98
N LYS A 773 6.92 0.89 41.19
CA LYS A 773 5.50 1.09 41.41
C LYS A 773 5.24 2.57 41.69
N SER A 774 4.04 3.00 41.31
CA SER A 774 3.53 4.32 41.73
C SER A 774 2.75 4.25 43.05
N ASP A 775 2.23 3.06 43.36
CA ASP A 775 1.53 2.70 44.60
C ASP A 775 1.35 1.16 44.64
N GLY A 776 0.89 0.62 45.77
CA GLY A 776 0.58 -0.80 45.94
C GLY A 776 1.81 -1.67 46.25
N VAL A 777 1.60 -2.99 46.20
CA VAL A 777 2.59 -4.00 46.64
C VAL A 777 2.95 -4.96 45.51
N ALA A 778 4.24 -5.15 45.25
CA ALA A 778 4.74 -6.25 44.42
C ALA A 778 4.92 -7.51 45.28
N SER A 779 4.08 -8.53 45.09
CA SER A 779 4.11 -9.77 45.88
C SER A 779 4.67 -10.94 45.06
N PHE A 780 5.94 -11.28 45.26
CA PHE A 780 6.58 -12.45 44.68
C PHE A 780 6.09 -13.72 45.39
N THR A 781 5.28 -14.51 44.70
CA THR A 781 4.66 -15.72 45.27
C THR A 781 5.61 -16.92 45.31
N ARG A 782 6.79 -16.79 44.68
CA ARG A 782 7.88 -17.77 44.64
C ARG A 782 9.24 -17.05 44.62
N GLY A 783 10.30 -17.82 44.86
CA GLY A 783 11.67 -17.33 44.73
C GLY A 783 12.12 -17.23 43.29
N PHE A 784 13.18 -16.48 43.03
CA PHE A 784 13.76 -16.29 41.69
C PHE A 784 15.27 -16.06 41.76
N THR A 785 15.93 -16.22 40.61
CA THR A 785 17.36 -15.92 40.43
C THR A 785 17.50 -14.81 39.39
N ALA A 786 18.18 -13.72 39.75
CA ALA A 786 18.46 -12.61 38.85
C ALA A 786 19.93 -12.16 38.92
N THR A 787 20.47 -11.59 37.83
CA THR A 787 21.76 -10.89 37.88
C THR A 787 21.60 -9.58 38.63
N THR A 788 20.60 -8.77 38.27
CA THR A 788 20.28 -7.50 38.93
C THR A 788 18.86 -7.52 39.44
N PHE A 789 18.66 -7.12 40.70
CA PHE A 789 17.36 -6.85 41.29
C PHE A 789 17.33 -5.45 41.87
N THR A 790 16.50 -4.59 41.29
CA THR A 790 16.39 -3.17 41.62
C THR A 790 15.00 -2.84 42.14
N ILE A 791 14.95 -2.06 43.21
CA ILE A 791 13.69 -1.60 43.83
C ILE A 791 13.74 -0.07 43.94
N SER A 792 12.76 0.58 43.31
CA SER A 792 12.66 2.03 43.24
C SER A 792 12.17 2.63 44.57
N SER A 793 12.42 3.92 44.76
CA SER A 793 12.10 4.62 46.00
C SER A 793 10.60 4.55 46.33
N GLY A 794 10.26 4.22 47.58
CA GLY A 794 8.87 4.17 48.05
C GLY A 794 8.14 2.86 47.78
N ASP A 795 8.75 1.93 47.04
CA ASP A 795 8.10 0.67 46.69
C ASP A 795 7.97 -0.28 47.88
N THR A 796 6.91 -1.08 47.86
CA THR A 796 6.69 -2.18 48.80
C THR A 796 6.80 -3.51 48.07
N VAL A 797 7.76 -4.35 48.49
CA VAL A 797 7.97 -5.70 47.97
C VAL A 797 7.69 -6.73 49.07
N ARG A 798 6.92 -7.77 48.71
CA ARG A 798 6.66 -8.92 49.56
C ARG A 798 7.09 -10.21 48.90
N VAL A 799 7.65 -11.13 49.69
CA VAL A 799 8.17 -12.41 49.19
C VAL A 799 7.54 -13.57 49.95
N ALA A 800 7.11 -14.62 49.26
CA ALA A 800 6.50 -15.78 49.91
C ALA A 800 7.40 -16.39 51.00
N ALA A 801 6.79 -16.90 52.07
CA ALA A 801 7.52 -17.61 53.12
C ALA A 801 8.29 -18.81 52.54
N ASN A 802 9.55 -18.97 52.94
CA ASN A 802 10.51 -19.96 52.43
C ASN A 802 10.89 -19.82 50.95
N ALA A 803 10.50 -18.73 50.28
CA ALA A 803 11.04 -18.40 48.97
C ALA A 803 12.43 -17.76 49.11
N THR A 804 13.30 -18.08 48.17
CA THR A 804 14.66 -17.53 48.08
C THR A 804 14.78 -16.61 46.89
N ILE A 805 15.22 -15.38 47.12
CA ILE A 805 15.69 -14.47 46.09
C ILE A 805 17.21 -14.61 46.01
N PHE A 806 17.71 -14.89 44.82
CA PHE A 806 19.14 -14.82 44.51
C PHE A 806 19.38 -13.63 43.58
N ALA A 807 20.26 -12.71 43.97
CA ALA A 807 20.62 -11.54 43.17
C ALA A 807 22.13 -11.31 43.23
N HIS A 808 22.82 -11.26 42.08
CA HIS A 808 24.25 -10.93 42.06
C HIS A 808 24.49 -9.44 42.40
N THR A 809 23.62 -8.57 41.90
CA THR A 809 23.56 -7.14 42.18
C THR A 809 22.21 -6.85 42.82
N PHE A 810 22.23 -6.39 44.07
CA PHE A 810 21.02 -6.03 44.81
C PHE A 810 21.01 -4.52 45.08
N GLN A 811 20.02 -3.82 44.53
CA GLN A 811 19.91 -2.36 44.62
C GLN A 811 18.56 -1.94 45.19
N VAL A 812 18.62 -1.13 46.25
CA VAL A 812 17.45 -0.52 46.89
C VAL A 812 17.66 0.99 46.92
N ASN A 813 16.89 1.69 46.10
CA ASN A 813 17.06 3.11 45.83
C ASN A 813 16.11 3.97 46.67
N GLY A 814 15.98 3.70 47.97
CA GLY A 814 15.12 4.48 48.86
C GLY A 814 15.62 5.91 49.05
N THR A 815 14.72 6.80 49.44
CA THR A 815 15.06 8.19 49.82
C THR A 815 14.40 8.57 51.15
N SER A 816 14.80 9.69 51.73
CA SER A 816 14.23 10.20 52.99
C SER A 816 12.72 10.53 52.89
N GLY A 817 12.21 10.79 51.69
CA GLY A 817 10.79 11.02 51.43
C GLY A 817 10.01 9.81 50.94
N ALA A 818 10.70 8.71 50.58
CA ALA A 818 10.12 7.52 49.97
C ALA A 818 10.96 6.28 50.34
N THR A 819 10.73 5.76 51.55
CA THR A 819 11.41 4.57 52.10
C THR A 819 10.88 3.30 51.42
N VAL A 820 11.78 2.39 51.04
CA VAL A 820 11.41 1.07 50.49
C VAL A 820 11.03 0.12 51.62
N SER A 821 9.98 -0.70 51.42
CA SER A 821 9.56 -1.72 52.39
C SER A 821 9.74 -3.14 51.82
N LEU A 822 10.47 -3.99 52.54
CA LEU A 822 10.70 -5.40 52.21
C LEU A 822 10.18 -6.30 53.34
N ASP A 823 9.29 -7.23 53.02
CA ASP A 823 8.68 -8.14 54.00
C ASP A 823 8.29 -9.48 53.38
N SER A 824 7.85 -10.42 54.21
CA SER A 824 7.22 -11.65 53.77
C SER A 824 5.75 -11.48 53.35
N ILE A 825 5.24 -12.40 52.53
CA ILE A 825 3.79 -12.54 52.31
C ILE A 825 3.20 -13.23 53.54
N GLY A 826 2.49 -12.45 54.36
CA GLY A 826 1.95 -12.89 55.66
C GLY A 826 2.78 -12.35 56.82
N SER A 827 2.34 -12.53 58.06
CA SER A 827 2.92 -11.83 59.23
C SER A 827 3.92 -12.67 60.04
N SER A 828 4.40 -13.81 59.54
CA SER A 828 5.22 -14.73 60.38
C SER A 828 6.12 -15.72 59.63
N GLY A 829 6.32 -15.57 58.32
CA GLY A 829 7.13 -16.50 57.53
C GLY A 829 8.44 -15.86 57.09
N THR A 830 9.58 -16.52 57.24
CA THR A 830 10.87 -15.96 56.81
C THR A 830 11.05 -16.14 55.29
N TRP A 831 11.55 -15.12 54.60
CA TRP A 831 11.99 -15.19 53.20
C TRP A 831 13.51 -15.07 53.13
N SER A 832 14.16 -15.67 52.13
CA SER A 832 15.62 -15.67 52.03
C SER A 832 16.13 -14.72 50.94
N LEU A 833 17.24 -14.02 51.22
CA LEU A 833 17.97 -13.21 50.24
C LEU A 833 19.41 -13.71 50.13
N ILE A 834 19.88 -14.00 48.93
CA ILE A 834 21.26 -14.43 48.70
C ILE A 834 21.92 -13.47 47.72
N VAL A 835 22.84 -12.67 48.25
CA VAL A 835 23.85 -11.96 47.46
C VAL A 835 25.16 -12.75 47.58
N PRO A 836 25.67 -13.38 46.52
CA PRO A 836 26.82 -14.28 46.60
C PRO A 836 28.13 -13.51 46.91
N THR A 837 29.16 -14.23 47.33
CA THR A 837 30.51 -13.66 47.49
C THR A 837 31.02 -13.09 46.16
N GLY A 838 31.34 -11.80 46.14
CA GLY A 838 31.68 -11.06 44.90
C GLY A 838 30.48 -10.31 44.28
N GLY A 839 29.28 -10.48 44.83
CA GLY A 839 28.11 -9.68 44.52
C GLY A 839 28.22 -8.24 44.98
N VAL A 840 27.42 -7.36 44.38
CA VAL A 840 27.39 -5.92 44.65
C VAL A 840 26.09 -5.58 45.35
N GLN A 841 26.16 -4.70 46.36
CA GLN A 841 24.98 -4.20 47.07
C GLN A 841 25.03 -2.68 47.19
N SER A 842 23.87 -2.05 46.99
CA SER A 842 23.63 -0.64 47.30
C SER A 842 22.25 -0.54 47.91
N VAL A 843 22.19 -0.24 49.21
CA VAL A 843 20.95 -0.30 49.98
C VAL A 843 20.80 0.98 50.80
N ALA A 844 19.84 1.82 50.42
CA ALA A 844 19.57 3.10 51.07
C ALA A 844 18.09 3.22 51.44
N TYR A 845 17.80 3.82 52.60
CA TYR A 845 16.44 4.11 53.11
C TYR A 845 15.46 2.95 52.92
N VAL A 846 15.74 1.83 53.59
CA VAL A 846 14.94 0.59 53.52
C VAL A 846 14.41 0.20 54.91
N ALA A 847 13.19 -0.33 54.96
CA ALA A 847 12.64 -0.99 56.13
C ALA A 847 12.43 -2.48 55.82
N VAL A 848 13.06 -3.36 56.58
CA VAL A 848 13.11 -4.81 56.29
C VAL A 848 12.52 -5.59 57.46
N ALA A 849 11.72 -6.62 57.15
CA ALA A 849 11.23 -7.59 58.13
C ALA A 849 11.35 -9.03 57.62
N HIS A 850 11.49 -9.98 58.55
CA HIS A 850 11.42 -11.42 58.31
C HIS A 850 12.38 -11.94 57.21
N SER A 851 13.54 -11.32 57.02
CA SER A 851 14.54 -11.69 56.00
C SER A 851 15.67 -12.57 56.57
N ASP A 852 15.98 -13.68 55.91
CA ASP A 852 17.17 -14.49 56.18
C ASP A 852 18.19 -14.35 55.03
N ALA A 853 19.22 -13.53 55.25
CA ALA A 853 20.30 -13.35 54.29
C ALA A 853 21.55 -14.19 54.60
N SER A 854 21.48 -15.15 55.54
CA SER A 854 22.65 -15.85 56.11
C SER A 854 23.47 -16.71 55.13
N SER A 855 22.91 -17.05 53.97
CA SER A 855 23.61 -17.82 52.93
C SER A 855 24.43 -16.97 51.96
N GLY A 856 24.34 -15.63 52.03
CA GLY A 856 25.09 -14.68 51.22
C GLY A 856 26.10 -13.85 52.02
N ILE A 857 26.62 -12.79 51.42
CA ILE A 857 27.37 -11.75 52.14
C ILE A 857 26.44 -10.98 53.10
N GLU A 858 27.00 -10.41 54.16
CA GLU A 858 26.25 -9.53 55.07
C GLU A 858 25.66 -8.34 54.29
N ILE A 859 24.36 -8.10 54.44
CA ILE A 859 23.67 -7.02 53.73
C ILE A 859 23.83 -5.70 54.50
N ILE A 860 24.46 -4.70 53.89
CA ILE A 860 24.81 -3.42 54.51
C ILE A 860 23.69 -2.43 54.27
N ALA A 861 22.84 -2.22 55.27
CA ALA A 861 21.73 -1.25 55.26
C ALA A 861 22.02 -0.06 56.20
N THR A 862 23.29 0.35 56.30
CA THR A 862 23.72 1.41 57.23
C THR A 862 23.34 2.82 56.77
N ASP A 863 22.97 3.00 55.50
CA ASP A 863 22.40 4.24 54.97
C ASP A 863 20.89 4.31 55.26
N HIS A 864 20.55 4.71 56.48
CA HIS A 864 19.16 4.91 56.93
C HIS A 864 18.26 3.66 56.86
N GLY A 865 18.81 2.45 57.00
CA GLY A 865 18.04 1.22 57.12
C GLY A 865 17.36 1.06 58.49
N THR A 866 16.14 0.53 58.48
CA THR A 866 15.34 0.23 59.67
C THR A 866 15.10 -1.27 59.80
N ASP A 867 15.51 -1.83 60.93
CA ASP A 867 15.20 -3.22 61.30
C ASP A 867 13.79 -3.29 61.92
N LEU A 868 12.83 -3.87 61.19
CA LEU A 868 11.47 -4.12 61.68
C LEU A 868 11.34 -5.49 62.39
N GLY A 869 12.44 -6.23 62.54
CA GLY A 869 12.52 -7.49 63.28
C GLY A 869 12.50 -8.75 62.40
N GLY A 870 13.10 -9.82 62.93
CA GLY A 870 13.18 -11.12 62.24
C GLY A 870 14.21 -11.19 61.11
N ASN A 871 15.16 -10.26 61.07
CA ASN A 871 16.21 -10.20 60.06
C ASN A 871 17.50 -10.91 60.51
N THR A 872 18.16 -11.62 59.60
CA THR A 872 19.46 -12.29 59.84
C THR A 872 20.47 -11.90 58.76
N ASN A 873 21.72 -11.63 59.16
CA ASN A 873 22.82 -11.22 58.27
C ASN A 873 22.60 -9.84 57.58
N TRP A 874 21.98 -8.92 58.31
CA TRP A 874 21.81 -7.51 57.93
C TRP A 874 22.53 -6.60 58.94
N LEU A 875 23.26 -5.60 58.45
CA LEU A 875 23.95 -4.60 59.26
C LEU A 875 23.20 -3.26 59.25
N PHE A 876 22.75 -2.85 60.44
CA PHE A 876 22.16 -1.54 60.73
C PHE A 876 23.11 -0.80 61.73
N SER A 877 23.38 0.50 61.55
CA SER A 877 24.61 1.24 62.00
C SER A 877 25.03 1.25 63.50
N GLY A 878 26.37 1.34 63.78
CA GLY A 878 27.00 1.78 65.06
C GLY A 878 28.53 2.14 65.07
N THR A 879 28.86 3.41 65.42
CA THR A 879 30.08 4.10 65.95
C THR A 879 31.55 3.87 65.45
N SER A 880 32.02 4.77 64.58
CA SER A 880 33.27 5.57 64.75
C SER A 880 32.92 7.00 64.25
N THR A 881 33.70 8.08 64.46
CA THR A 881 33.35 9.39 63.86
C THR A 881 33.99 9.52 62.48
N PRO A 882 33.24 9.19 61.41
CA PRO A 882 33.67 9.33 60.04
C PRO A 882 34.00 10.77 59.65
N ASN A 883 34.84 10.95 58.63
CA ASN A 883 34.95 12.22 57.89
C ASN A 883 33.54 12.76 57.61
N GLU A 884 33.26 14.00 58.01
CA GLU A 884 31.98 14.62 57.71
C GLU A 884 31.99 15.25 56.31
N PRO A 885 30.87 15.25 55.58
CA PRO A 885 30.85 15.70 54.20
C PRO A 885 31.17 17.21 54.09
N PRO A 886 31.90 17.63 53.04
CA PRO A 886 32.10 19.04 52.76
C PRO A 886 30.76 19.72 52.44
N SER A 887 30.71 21.04 52.58
CA SER A 887 29.49 21.82 52.34
C SER A 887 29.78 23.11 51.59
N PHE A 888 28.79 23.58 50.85
CA PHE A 888 28.79 24.89 50.21
C PHE A 888 27.35 25.39 50.03
N THR A 889 27.19 26.69 49.90
CA THR A 889 25.93 27.33 49.49
C THR A 889 25.92 27.49 47.98
N ARG A 890 24.98 26.83 47.32
CA ARG A 890 24.77 26.94 45.86
C ARG A 890 24.19 28.29 45.45
N GLY A 891 24.52 28.71 44.25
CA GLY A 891 23.91 29.84 43.56
C GLY A 891 22.57 29.47 42.90
N PRO A 892 21.89 30.46 42.31
CA PRO A 892 20.63 30.26 41.60
C PRO A 892 20.83 29.45 40.31
N ASN A 893 19.71 28.97 39.74
CA ASN A 893 19.67 28.48 38.37
C ASN A 893 20.01 29.62 37.38
N ILE A 894 20.52 29.25 36.20
CA ILE A 894 21.02 30.20 35.21
C ILE A 894 20.14 30.15 33.97
N THR A 895 19.80 31.32 33.43
CA THR A 895 19.18 31.46 32.12
C THR A 895 20.09 32.29 31.22
N VAL A 896 20.40 31.76 30.05
CA VAL A 896 21.30 32.37 29.04
C VAL A 896 20.69 32.24 27.65
N LEU A 897 21.16 33.06 26.71
CA LEU A 897 20.82 32.93 25.28
C LEU A 897 21.86 32.00 24.62
N GLU A 898 21.46 31.20 23.65
CA GLU A 898 22.35 30.19 23.05
C GLU A 898 23.65 30.74 22.45
N ASP A 899 23.62 31.98 21.93
CA ASP A 899 24.78 32.64 21.31
C ASP A 899 25.69 33.42 22.29
N THR A 900 25.52 33.24 23.60
CA THR A 900 26.23 34.06 24.62
C THR A 900 27.44 33.39 25.27
N SER A 901 28.29 32.72 24.48
CA SER A 901 29.47 31.99 24.98
C SER A 901 30.81 32.74 24.83
N PRO A 902 31.79 32.63 25.76
CA PRO A 902 31.79 31.79 26.97
C PRO A 902 31.11 32.44 28.19
N ASN A 903 30.48 31.62 29.02
CA ASN A 903 29.72 32.04 30.20
C ASN A 903 30.54 31.92 31.51
N VAL A 904 30.56 32.98 32.32
CA VAL A 904 31.34 33.05 33.59
C VAL A 904 30.50 33.64 34.72
N TYR A 905 30.32 32.88 35.80
CA TYR A 905 29.56 33.31 36.99
C TYR A 905 30.45 33.23 38.24
N ALA A 906 30.95 34.39 38.66
CA ALA A 906 31.77 34.51 39.87
C ALA A 906 30.96 34.21 41.14
N ALA A 907 31.58 33.49 42.09
CA ALA A 907 30.98 33.13 43.38
C ALA A 907 29.62 32.41 43.28
N TRP A 908 29.42 31.61 42.22
CA TRP A 908 28.22 30.77 42.11
C TRP A 908 28.17 29.75 43.25
N ALA A 909 29.30 29.18 43.67
CA ALA A 909 29.40 28.44 44.94
C ALA A 909 30.02 29.35 46.01
N SER A 910 29.39 29.45 47.18
CA SER A 910 29.84 30.29 48.30
C SER A 910 29.82 29.52 49.62
N ASN A 911 30.38 30.08 50.71
CA ASN A 911 30.47 29.41 52.02
C ASN A 911 31.06 28.00 51.95
N ILE A 912 32.12 27.82 51.17
CA ILE A 912 32.77 26.51 50.94
C ILE A 912 33.51 26.11 52.22
N SER A 913 33.15 24.95 52.78
CA SER A 913 33.80 24.35 53.96
C SER A 913 34.11 22.87 53.71
N ALA A 914 35.25 22.40 54.21
CA ALA A 914 35.57 20.98 54.17
C ALA A 914 34.80 20.14 55.21
N GLY A 915 34.18 20.79 56.21
CA GLY A 915 33.42 20.13 57.28
C GLY A 915 33.43 20.94 58.57
N PRO A 916 33.18 20.35 59.76
CA PRO A 916 33.34 21.00 61.06
C PRO A 916 34.77 21.52 61.31
N ALA A 917 34.95 22.35 62.33
CA ALA A 917 36.23 23.03 62.60
C ALA A 917 37.45 22.09 62.78
N ALA A 918 37.23 20.81 63.10
CA ALA A 918 38.28 19.80 63.21
C ALA A 918 38.87 19.38 61.84
N GLU A 919 38.16 19.66 60.74
CA GLU A 919 38.51 19.26 59.37
C GLU A 919 39.02 20.46 58.53
N SER A 920 39.23 21.62 59.15
CA SER A 920 39.56 22.88 58.45
C SER A 920 40.90 22.89 57.70
N SER A 921 41.73 21.85 57.85
CA SER A 921 42.99 21.67 57.10
C SER A 921 42.81 20.91 55.78
N GLN A 922 41.62 20.37 55.52
CA GLN A 922 41.31 19.66 54.28
C GLN A 922 41.01 20.63 53.13
N THR A 923 41.17 20.16 51.89
CA THR A 923 40.98 20.96 50.67
C THR A 923 39.79 20.48 49.86
N VAL A 924 38.89 21.40 49.49
CA VAL A 924 37.68 21.09 48.70
C VAL A 924 37.91 21.32 47.21
N HIS A 925 37.48 20.37 46.38
CA HIS A 925 37.36 20.50 44.93
C HIS A 925 35.93 20.15 44.48
N PHE A 926 35.50 20.61 43.30
CA PHE A 926 34.16 20.34 42.78
C PHE A 926 34.21 19.29 41.66
N LEU A 927 33.35 18.29 41.78
CA LEU A 927 33.00 17.38 40.69
C LEU A 927 31.73 17.90 40.03
N VAL A 928 31.80 18.15 38.73
CA VAL A 928 30.67 18.63 37.92
C VAL A 928 30.38 17.57 36.87
N MET A 929 29.17 17.01 36.92
CA MET A 929 28.70 16.00 35.98
C MET A 929 27.43 16.50 35.29
N GLU A 930 27.37 16.41 33.98
CA GLU A 930 26.12 16.64 33.24
C GLU A 930 25.22 15.42 33.39
N ILE A 931 23.96 15.64 33.77
CA ILE A 931 22.93 14.61 33.78
C ILE A 931 22.20 14.67 32.44
N PRO A 932 22.32 13.65 31.58
CA PRO A 932 21.53 13.59 30.36
C PRO A 932 20.04 13.47 30.71
N PRO A 933 19.14 14.17 30.00
CA PRO A 933 17.70 14.01 30.16
C PRO A 933 17.27 12.56 29.90
N LEU A 934 16.27 12.06 30.64
CA LEU A 934 15.71 10.71 30.49
C LEU A 934 14.86 10.52 29.20
N LEU A 935 15.16 11.29 28.14
CA LEU A 935 14.53 11.20 26.84
C LEU A 935 15.35 10.23 25.96
N MET A 936 14.71 9.45 25.09
CA MET A 936 15.42 8.48 24.24
C MET A 936 15.10 8.71 22.75
N PRO A 937 16.13 8.95 21.89
CA PRO A 937 17.55 9.10 22.23
C PRO A 937 17.80 10.37 23.09
N PRO A 938 18.82 10.37 23.97
CA PRO A 938 19.12 11.54 24.80
C PRO A 938 19.49 12.73 23.90
N PRO A 939 18.96 13.94 24.16
CA PRO A 939 19.32 15.11 23.38
C PRO A 939 20.83 15.40 23.52
N PRO A 940 21.49 15.95 22.48
CA PRO A 940 22.89 16.33 22.55
C PRO A 940 23.17 17.25 23.74
N SER A 941 24.37 17.14 24.32
CA SER A 941 24.81 18.05 25.40
C SER A 941 24.70 19.51 24.96
N ILE A 942 24.12 20.34 25.82
CA ILE A 942 24.07 21.79 25.58
C ILE A 942 25.43 22.47 25.80
N PHE A 943 26.46 21.73 26.25
CA PHE A 943 27.79 22.26 26.55
C PHE A 943 28.86 21.80 25.56
N SER A 944 29.64 22.75 25.06
CA SER A 944 30.86 22.48 24.29
C SER A 944 32.04 22.32 25.25
N GLY A 945 32.11 21.16 25.89
CA GLY A 945 33.11 20.81 26.90
C GLY A 945 32.54 20.82 28.32
N THR A 946 33.20 20.13 29.25
CA THR A 946 32.74 19.98 30.63
C THR A 946 32.74 21.31 31.39
N PRO A 947 31.60 21.75 31.95
CA PRO A 947 31.54 22.89 32.86
C PRO A 947 32.46 22.68 34.08
N THR A 948 33.04 23.77 34.61
CA THR A 948 33.99 23.70 35.73
C THR A 948 33.63 24.69 36.83
N ILE A 949 33.91 24.33 38.08
CA ILE A 949 33.86 25.23 39.24
C ILE A 949 35.23 25.21 39.91
N ASP A 950 35.86 26.36 40.06
CA ASP A 950 37.15 26.48 40.73
C ASP A 950 37.03 26.54 42.27
N ALA A 951 38.16 26.46 42.98
CA ALA A 951 38.20 26.47 44.45
C ALA A 951 37.71 27.80 45.07
N ALA A 952 37.58 28.87 44.28
CA ALA A 952 36.98 30.14 44.70
C ALA A 952 35.46 30.19 44.44
N GLY A 953 34.88 29.14 43.85
CA GLY A 953 33.46 29.00 43.56
C GLY A 953 33.00 29.66 42.26
N THR A 954 33.91 29.93 41.31
CA THR A 954 33.56 30.50 39.99
C THR A 954 33.16 29.41 39.01
N LEU A 955 31.92 29.48 38.49
CA LEU A 955 31.41 28.57 37.45
C LEU A 955 31.77 29.08 36.05
N ARG A 956 32.26 28.17 35.19
CA ARG A 956 32.60 28.43 33.78
C ARG A 956 32.02 27.35 32.86
N PHE A 957 31.36 27.75 31.78
CA PHE A 957 30.89 26.84 30.72
C PHE A 957 30.82 27.53 29.36
N THR A 958 30.83 26.71 28.30
CA THR A 958 30.64 27.13 26.90
C THR A 958 29.48 26.33 26.36
N LEU A 959 28.55 26.96 25.65
CA LEU A 959 27.42 26.25 25.03
C LEU A 959 27.84 25.58 23.72
N SER A 960 27.21 24.46 23.39
CA SER A 960 27.29 23.86 22.06
C SER A 960 26.64 24.80 21.03
N PRO A 961 27.10 24.79 19.75
CA PRO A 961 26.44 25.58 18.70
C PRO A 961 24.95 25.23 18.61
N ASN A 962 24.09 26.26 18.58
CA ASN A 962 22.63 26.16 18.40
C ASN A 962 21.97 25.29 19.47
N ALA A 963 22.55 25.27 20.67
CA ALA A 963 22.03 24.48 21.78
C ALA A 963 20.95 25.25 22.53
N ASN A 964 19.77 24.66 22.62
CA ASN A 964 18.65 25.23 23.34
C ASN A 964 18.05 24.22 24.35
N GLY A 965 17.20 24.72 25.25
CA GLY A 965 16.55 23.89 26.27
C GLY A 965 17.32 23.85 27.59
N THR A 966 17.14 22.80 28.39
CA THR A 966 17.66 22.74 29.76
C THR A 966 18.75 21.70 29.92
N GLY A 967 19.94 22.13 30.33
CA GLY A 967 21.00 21.25 30.81
C GLY A 967 21.00 21.19 32.33
N ALA A 968 21.12 19.99 32.87
CA ALA A 968 21.12 19.76 34.30
C ALA A 968 22.51 19.29 34.73
N LEU A 969 23.15 20.04 35.62
CA LEU A 969 24.46 19.71 36.18
C LEU A 969 24.30 19.21 37.61
N GLN A 970 24.81 18.02 37.88
CA GLN A 970 25.02 17.52 39.22
C GLN A 970 26.36 18.02 39.74
N ILE A 971 26.32 18.76 40.85
CA ILE A 971 27.51 19.36 41.45
C ILE A 971 27.71 18.77 42.83
N THR A 972 28.90 18.23 43.05
CA THR A 972 29.31 17.62 44.31
C THR A 972 30.64 18.23 44.74
N ALA A 973 30.70 18.77 45.96
CA ALA A 973 31.97 19.15 46.56
C ALA A 973 32.64 17.89 47.12
N GLN A 974 33.96 17.76 46.98
CA GLN A 974 34.75 16.67 47.53
C GLN A 974 35.97 17.21 48.27
N ASP A 975 36.17 16.82 49.53
CA ASP A 975 37.38 17.12 50.30
C ASP A 975 38.46 16.03 50.11
N ASN A 976 39.55 16.09 50.88
CA ASN A 976 40.63 15.10 50.82
C ASN A 976 40.78 14.23 52.09
N GLY A 977 39.75 14.16 52.94
CA GLY A 977 39.70 13.36 54.17
C GLY A 977 39.42 11.87 53.93
N GLY A 978 38.80 11.52 52.79
CA GLY A 978 38.58 10.14 52.33
C GLY A 978 37.42 9.41 53.03
N THR A 979 37.15 8.17 52.60
CA THR A 979 35.92 7.42 52.98
C THR A 979 36.10 6.36 54.07
N ALA A 980 37.27 6.34 54.74
CA ALA A 980 37.55 5.34 55.77
C ALA A 980 36.58 5.45 56.96
N TYR A 981 36.24 4.32 57.58
CA TYR A 981 35.41 4.25 58.79
C TYR A 981 33.98 4.84 58.66
N GLY A 982 33.40 4.82 57.45
CA GLY A 982 32.11 5.45 57.15
C GLY A 982 32.22 6.93 56.78
N GLY A 983 33.46 7.43 56.60
CA GLY A 983 33.81 8.77 56.14
C GLY A 983 33.05 9.15 54.89
N THR A 984 32.52 10.36 54.86
CA THR A 984 31.98 10.94 53.63
C THR A 984 32.88 12.09 53.23
N ASP A 985 33.63 11.91 52.15
CA ASP A 985 34.49 12.96 51.57
C ASP A 985 33.74 13.81 50.53
N ARG A 986 32.46 13.52 50.28
CA ARG A 986 31.62 14.17 49.27
C ARG A 986 30.38 14.81 49.88
N SER A 987 30.04 16.01 49.44
CA SER A 987 28.76 16.64 49.79
C SER A 987 27.58 15.88 49.18
N GLY A 988 26.37 16.15 49.66
CA GLY A 988 25.19 15.89 48.86
C GLY A 988 25.30 16.59 47.50
N SER A 989 24.78 15.96 46.45
CA SER A 989 24.74 16.60 45.14
C SER A 989 23.67 17.69 45.09
N VAL A 990 24.00 18.80 44.46
CA VAL A 990 23.01 19.83 44.14
C VAL A 990 22.83 19.93 42.63
N MET A 991 21.59 20.17 42.21
CA MET A 991 21.23 20.30 40.81
C MET A 991 21.25 21.75 40.37
N LEU A 992 22.18 22.11 39.50
CA LEU A 992 22.13 23.37 38.75
C LEU A 992 21.40 23.15 37.44
N ILE A 993 20.29 23.86 37.25
CA ILE A 993 19.60 23.91 35.96
C ILE A 993 20.13 25.13 35.20
N ILE A 994 20.63 24.90 34.00
CA ILE A 994 20.97 25.93 33.02
C ILE A 994 19.92 25.87 31.93
N THR A 995 19.12 26.92 31.80
CA THR A 995 18.14 27.08 30.73
C THR A 995 18.74 27.95 29.64
N VAL A 996 18.88 27.38 28.46
CA VAL A 996 19.30 28.09 27.26
C VAL A 996 18.05 28.43 26.46
N THR A 997 17.83 29.72 26.26
CA THR A 997 16.72 30.23 25.44
C THR A 997 17.20 30.31 24.00
N ALA A 998 16.45 29.66 23.10
CA ALA A 998 16.70 29.73 21.66
C ALA A 998 16.62 31.18 21.16
N VAL A 999 17.46 31.50 20.20
CA VAL A 999 17.54 32.74 19.42
C VAL A 999 17.30 32.36 17.95
N ASN A 1000 16.74 33.26 17.16
CA ASN A 1000 16.45 32.91 15.77
C ASN A 1000 17.73 32.71 14.94
N ASP A 1001 17.87 31.58 14.27
CA ASP A 1001 18.92 31.29 13.30
C ASP A 1001 18.48 31.63 11.86
N ALA A 1002 19.43 31.95 10.98
CA ALA A 1002 19.12 32.33 9.61
C ALA A 1002 18.62 31.13 8.78
N PRO A 1003 17.59 31.32 7.92
CA PRO A 1003 17.05 30.25 7.11
C PRO A 1003 18.01 29.88 5.98
N SER A 1004 17.86 28.68 5.44
CA SER A 1004 18.71 28.17 4.37
C SER A 1004 17.93 27.42 3.30
N PHE A 1005 18.48 27.40 2.08
CA PHE A 1005 17.98 26.62 0.96
C PHE A 1005 19.11 26.35 -0.04
N THR A 1006 18.93 25.34 -0.89
CA THR A 1006 19.79 25.05 -2.04
C THR A 1006 19.12 25.56 -3.31
N ALA A 1007 19.74 26.54 -3.97
CA ALA A 1007 19.27 27.05 -5.25
C ALA A 1007 19.43 26.03 -6.39
N GLY A 1008 18.43 25.99 -7.26
CA GLY A 1008 18.42 25.16 -8.45
C GLY A 1008 19.22 25.75 -9.60
N ALA A 1009 19.25 25.05 -10.72
CA ALA A 1009 20.01 25.46 -11.89
C ALA A 1009 19.49 26.78 -12.53
N ASN A 1010 20.34 27.41 -13.34
CA ASN A 1010 19.94 28.48 -14.24
C ASN A 1010 18.87 28.00 -15.23
N GLN A 1011 17.93 28.88 -15.58
CA GLN A 1011 16.82 28.55 -16.50
C GLN A 1011 17.06 29.14 -17.89
N SER A 1012 16.57 28.46 -18.92
CA SER A 1012 16.60 28.94 -20.30
C SER A 1012 15.28 28.62 -20.98
N VAL A 1013 14.66 29.62 -21.61
CA VAL A 1013 13.39 29.47 -22.31
C VAL A 1013 13.39 30.32 -23.59
N ALA A 1014 12.59 29.94 -24.58
CA ALA A 1014 12.35 30.78 -25.76
C ALA A 1014 11.56 32.04 -25.39
N GLU A 1015 11.74 33.13 -26.14
CA GLU A 1015 10.79 34.24 -26.09
C GLU A 1015 9.37 33.77 -26.46
N ASP A 1016 8.37 34.48 -25.94
CA ASP A 1016 6.94 34.12 -26.02
C ASP A 1016 6.52 32.78 -25.40
N ALA A 1017 7.41 32.17 -24.62
CA ALA A 1017 7.01 30.99 -23.85
C ALA A 1017 5.90 31.34 -22.84
N GLY A 1018 4.90 30.47 -22.78
CA GLY A 1018 3.85 30.55 -21.78
C GLY A 1018 4.38 30.41 -20.34
N PRO A 1019 3.49 30.42 -19.33
CA PRO A 1019 3.89 30.33 -17.94
C PRO A 1019 4.83 29.15 -17.64
N GLN A 1020 5.96 29.45 -17.02
CA GLN A 1020 6.97 28.47 -16.61
C GLN A 1020 6.74 28.08 -15.15
N SER A 1021 6.91 26.79 -14.85
CA SER A 1021 6.83 26.21 -13.50
C SER A 1021 7.94 25.19 -13.32
N VAL A 1022 8.87 25.47 -12.40
CA VAL A 1022 10.02 24.61 -12.11
C VAL A 1022 9.89 24.09 -10.69
N ASN A 1023 9.39 22.85 -10.56
CA ASN A 1023 9.18 22.22 -9.27
C ASN A 1023 10.52 21.86 -8.61
N GLY A 1024 10.67 22.22 -7.33
CA GLY A 1024 11.88 21.95 -6.56
C GLY A 1024 13.09 22.78 -6.98
N TRP A 1025 12.89 23.98 -7.55
CA TRP A 1025 13.99 24.88 -7.86
C TRP A 1025 14.72 25.30 -6.57
N ALA A 1026 13.99 25.73 -5.54
CA ALA A 1026 14.57 25.81 -4.20
C ALA A 1026 14.35 24.46 -3.50
N SER A 1027 15.43 23.83 -3.07
CA SER A 1027 15.40 22.52 -2.40
C SER A 1027 16.12 22.60 -1.06
N VAL A 1028 15.90 21.60 -0.19
CA VAL A 1028 16.51 21.58 1.17
C VAL A 1028 16.19 22.89 1.91
N ILE A 1029 14.92 23.31 1.88
CA ILE A 1029 14.44 24.53 2.53
C ILE A 1029 14.37 24.25 4.04
N SER A 1030 15.09 25.03 4.84
CA SER A 1030 15.09 24.94 6.29
C SER A 1030 14.89 26.33 6.88
N ALA A 1031 14.03 26.44 7.89
CA ALA A 1031 13.92 27.66 8.69
C ALA A 1031 15.18 27.91 9.53
N GLY A 1032 15.87 26.82 9.91
CA GLY A 1032 17.13 26.82 10.63
C GLY A 1032 17.34 25.45 11.27
N PRO A 1033 18.00 25.33 12.43
CA PRO A 1033 18.12 24.08 13.18
C PRO A 1033 16.77 23.50 13.64
N ALA A 1034 16.82 22.31 14.23
CA ALA A 1034 15.63 21.48 14.47
C ALA A 1034 14.57 22.13 15.37
N ASP A 1035 14.97 23.01 16.29
CA ASP A 1035 14.09 23.74 17.19
C ASP A 1035 13.27 24.84 16.49
N GLU A 1036 13.67 25.21 15.28
CA GLU A 1036 12.99 26.19 14.44
C GLU A 1036 12.12 25.55 13.37
N SER A 1037 11.99 24.22 13.38
CA SER A 1037 11.18 23.46 12.42
C SER A 1037 9.70 23.88 12.33
N SER A 1038 9.20 24.59 13.34
CA SER A 1038 7.84 25.16 13.37
C SER A 1038 7.70 26.51 12.67
N GLN A 1039 8.81 27.19 12.36
CA GLN A 1039 8.81 28.46 11.67
C GLN A 1039 8.54 28.27 10.17
N THR A 1040 7.93 29.28 9.54
CA THR A 1040 7.60 29.23 8.11
C THR A 1040 8.60 30.02 7.29
N VAL A 1041 9.11 29.43 6.20
CA VAL A 1041 10.03 30.11 5.26
C VAL A 1041 9.28 30.70 4.07
N SER A 1042 9.62 31.93 3.73
CA SER A 1042 9.16 32.66 2.55
C SER A 1042 10.34 33.14 1.71
N PHE A 1043 10.12 33.47 0.44
CA PHE A 1043 11.19 33.92 -0.44
C PHE A 1043 10.98 35.36 -0.90
N THR A 1044 12.03 36.18 -0.78
CA THR A 1044 12.10 37.48 -1.43
C THR A 1044 12.92 37.34 -2.72
N VAL A 1045 12.29 37.61 -3.85
CA VAL A 1045 12.89 37.47 -5.17
C VAL A 1045 12.97 38.83 -5.86
N THR A 1046 14.16 39.21 -6.28
CA THR A 1046 14.40 40.42 -7.08
C THR A 1046 15.13 40.08 -8.37
N ASN A 1047 14.99 40.93 -9.39
CA ASN A 1047 15.68 40.73 -10.67
C ASN A 1047 16.20 42.06 -11.23
N ASN A 1048 17.29 42.00 -12.00
CA ASN A 1048 17.91 43.19 -12.57
C ASN A 1048 17.36 43.62 -13.95
N ASN A 1049 16.42 42.86 -14.53
CA ASN A 1049 15.93 43.09 -15.88
C ASN A 1049 14.44 42.71 -16.01
N SER A 1050 13.59 43.49 -15.34
CA SER A 1050 12.16 43.20 -15.20
C SER A 1050 11.37 43.28 -16.51
N SER A 1051 11.86 44.04 -17.51
CA SER A 1051 11.23 44.14 -18.83
C SER A 1051 11.20 42.83 -19.62
N LEU A 1052 11.98 41.82 -19.20
CA LEU A 1052 11.96 40.50 -19.81
C LEU A 1052 10.76 39.64 -19.41
N PHE A 1053 9.95 40.07 -18.44
CA PHE A 1053 8.88 39.25 -17.86
C PHE A 1053 7.52 39.95 -17.89
N SER A 1054 6.49 39.23 -18.34
CA SER A 1054 5.08 39.64 -18.18
C SER A 1054 4.54 39.26 -16.79
N THR A 1055 5.08 38.18 -16.21
CA THR A 1055 4.93 37.81 -14.79
C THR A 1055 6.31 37.57 -14.20
N ALA A 1056 6.69 38.40 -13.23
CA ALA A 1056 8.02 38.37 -12.63
C ALA A 1056 8.32 37.01 -11.94
N PRO A 1057 9.60 36.60 -11.87
CA PRO A 1057 10.00 35.41 -11.12
C PRO A 1057 9.59 35.46 -9.65
N ALA A 1058 8.92 34.40 -9.20
CA ALA A 1058 8.51 34.19 -7.82
C ALA A 1058 8.77 32.73 -7.41
N ILE A 1059 9.02 32.50 -6.12
CA ILE A 1059 9.27 31.17 -5.57
C ILE A 1059 8.26 30.94 -4.43
N SER A 1060 7.54 29.81 -4.48
CA SER A 1060 6.63 29.42 -3.40
C SER A 1060 7.37 28.88 -2.17
N ASP A 1061 6.66 28.76 -1.06
CA ASP A 1061 7.10 28.07 0.17
C ASP A 1061 7.53 26.60 -0.08
N LEU A 1062 6.91 25.93 -1.06
CA LEU A 1062 7.30 24.58 -1.52
C LEU A 1062 8.49 24.58 -2.50
N GLY A 1063 9.12 25.73 -2.76
CA GLY A 1063 10.29 25.85 -3.62
C GLY A 1063 10.01 25.79 -5.13
N VAL A 1064 8.77 26.07 -5.55
CA VAL A 1064 8.39 26.11 -6.98
C VAL A 1064 8.69 27.49 -7.55
N LEU A 1065 9.57 27.56 -8.56
CA LEU A 1065 9.85 28.80 -9.30
C LEU A 1065 8.84 28.99 -10.44
N THR A 1066 8.19 30.15 -10.49
CA THR A 1066 7.26 30.53 -11.55
C THR A 1066 7.63 31.86 -12.19
N TYR A 1067 7.51 31.97 -13.51
CA TYR A 1067 7.67 33.23 -14.27
C TYR A 1067 7.00 33.12 -15.65
N THR A 1068 6.84 34.24 -16.35
CA THR A 1068 6.38 34.24 -17.75
C THR A 1068 7.15 35.31 -18.52
N SER A 1069 7.70 34.96 -19.68
CA SER A 1069 8.42 35.91 -20.54
C SER A 1069 7.46 37.01 -21.02
N ALA A 1070 7.99 38.22 -21.22
CA ALA A 1070 7.27 39.26 -21.95
C ALA A 1070 7.26 38.94 -23.45
N ALA A 1071 6.27 39.47 -24.16
CA ALA A 1071 6.19 39.30 -25.61
C ALA A 1071 7.40 39.94 -26.30
N ASP A 1072 7.98 39.24 -27.28
CA ASP A 1072 9.09 39.68 -28.12
C ASP A 1072 10.35 40.14 -27.33
N ALA A 1073 10.52 39.66 -26.09
CA ALA A 1073 11.56 40.11 -25.17
C ALA A 1073 12.62 39.03 -24.97
N ASN A 1074 13.83 39.25 -25.47
CA ASN A 1074 14.98 38.36 -25.30
C ASN A 1074 16.12 38.99 -24.50
N GLY A 1075 16.91 38.17 -23.80
CA GLY A 1075 18.03 38.63 -22.97
C GLY A 1075 18.28 37.76 -21.76
N ILE A 1076 19.08 38.27 -20.82
CA ILE A 1076 19.42 37.57 -19.57
C ILE A 1076 18.97 38.44 -18.40
N ALA A 1077 18.26 37.84 -17.44
CA ALA A 1077 17.99 38.42 -16.13
C ALA A 1077 18.77 37.66 -15.05
N THR A 1078 19.48 38.39 -14.19
CA THR A 1078 20.02 37.86 -12.93
C THR A 1078 18.97 38.03 -11.86
N ILE A 1079 18.60 36.92 -11.23
CA ILE A 1079 17.61 36.82 -10.17
C ILE A 1079 18.37 36.67 -8.85
N THR A 1080 18.02 37.47 -7.84
CA THR A 1080 18.57 37.40 -6.49
C THR A 1080 17.46 36.94 -5.55
N VAL A 1081 17.73 35.89 -4.79
CA VAL A 1081 16.78 35.22 -3.89
C VAL A 1081 17.34 35.20 -2.47
N THR A 1082 16.52 35.64 -1.51
CA THR A 1082 16.76 35.42 -0.07
C THR A 1082 15.57 34.68 0.53
N ALA A 1083 15.83 33.70 1.38
CA ALA A 1083 14.82 33.09 2.24
C ALA A 1083 14.63 33.96 3.50
N VAL A 1084 13.39 34.06 3.97
CA VAL A 1084 13.01 34.80 5.19
C VAL A 1084 12.07 33.92 6.01
N ASP A 1085 12.46 33.60 7.24
CA ASP A 1085 11.61 32.85 8.17
C ASP A 1085 10.67 33.77 8.97
N SER A 1086 9.90 33.17 9.89
CA SER A 1086 8.93 33.87 10.72
C SER A 1086 9.39 34.16 12.16
N GLY A 1087 10.59 33.75 12.56
CA GLY A 1087 11.05 33.86 13.95
C GLY A 1087 11.64 35.22 14.31
N GLY A 1088 12.06 36.01 13.31
CA GLY A 1088 12.36 37.44 13.45
C GLY A 1088 13.72 37.75 14.11
N THR A 1089 13.98 39.03 14.41
CA THR A 1089 15.32 39.54 14.80
C THR A 1089 15.48 39.86 16.30
N ALA A 1090 14.57 39.39 17.16
CA ALA A 1090 14.66 39.63 18.59
C ALA A 1090 15.89 38.95 19.21
N ASN A 1091 16.45 39.54 20.27
CA ASN A 1091 17.62 39.01 21.00
C ASN A 1091 18.89 38.76 20.16
N GLY A 1092 19.00 39.38 18.98
CA GLY A 1092 20.13 39.18 18.07
C GLY A 1092 19.91 38.13 16.99
N GLY A 1093 18.70 37.56 16.90
CA GLY A 1093 18.34 36.57 15.88
C GLY A 1093 18.41 37.10 14.45
N LEU A 1094 18.56 36.17 13.52
CA LEU A 1094 18.69 36.42 12.08
C LEU A 1094 17.55 35.73 11.36
N ASP A 1095 16.65 36.48 10.73
CA ASP A 1095 15.48 35.92 10.01
C ASP A 1095 15.67 35.81 8.50
N THR A 1096 16.84 36.22 8.00
CA THR A 1096 17.09 36.40 6.56
C THR A 1096 18.35 35.67 6.13
N SER A 1097 18.25 34.83 5.09
CA SER A 1097 19.37 34.07 4.55
C SER A 1097 20.38 34.96 3.81
N ALA A 1098 21.58 34.42 3.57
CA ALA A 1098 22.46 34.97 2.55
C ALA A 1098 21.76 34.95 1.16
N ALA A 1099 22.02 35.97 0.35
CA ALA A 1099 21.45 36.08 -0.99
C ALA A 1099 22.10 35.08 -1.96
N GLN A 1100 21.29 34.31 -2.67
CA GLN A 1100 21.73 33.43 -3.76
C GLN A 1100 21.26 33.98 -5.10
N THR A 1101 22.04 33.77 -6.16
CA THR A 1101 21.74 34.30 -7.49
C THR A 1101 21.73 33.22 -8.56
N PHE A 1102 20.80 33.33 -9.50
CA PHE A 1102 20.77 32.52 -10.72
C PHE A 1102 20.35 33.37 -11.92
N THR A 1103 20.47 32.82 -13.13
CA THR A 1103 20.07 33.52 -14.36
C THR A 1103 18.88 32.85 -15.03
N ILE A 1104 17.98 33.65 -15.58
CA ILE A 1104 16.99 33.23 -16.57
C ILE A 1104 17.39 33.83 -17.91
N THR A 1105 17.67 32.95 -18.87
CA THR A 1105 17.98 33.33 -20.26
C THR A 1105 16.72 33.18 -21.11
N ILE A 1106 16.26 34.27 -21.72
CA ILE A 1106 15.21 34.23 -22.74
C ILE A 1106 15.89 34.32 -24.10
N THR A 1107 15.86 33.22 -24.85
CA THR A 1107 16.52 33.11 -26.16
C THR A 1107 15.63 33.66 -27.25
N ALA A 1108 16.21 34.48 -28.13
CA ALA A 1108 15.49 34.98 -29.30
C ALA A 1108 15.06 33.83 -30.22
N VAL A 1109 13.83 33.90 -30.70
CA VAL A 1109 13.22 33.09 -31.73
C VAL A 1109 12.97 34.01 -32.93
N ASN A 1110 13.18 33.51 -34.15
CA ASN A 1110 13.00 34.35 -35.32
C ASN A 1110 11.51 34.55 -35.63
N ASP A 1111 11.00 35.76 -35.40
CA ASP A 1111 9.63 36.14 -35.77
C ASP A 1111 9.47 36.54 -37.24
N ALA A 1112 8.23 36.50 -37.71
CA ALA A 1112 7.90 36.87 -39.08
C ALA A 1112 7.79 38.40 -39.22
N PRO A 1113 8.35 39.01 -40.29
CA PRO A 1113 8.19 40.43 -40.54
C PRO A 1113 6.72 40.82 -40.65
N THR A 1114 6.34 41.87 -39.92
CA THR A 1114 4.99 42.41 -39.93
C THR A 1114 4.92 43.69 -40.77
N LEU A 1115 3.76 43.92 -41.38
CA LEU A 1115 3.40 45.15 -42.07
C LEU A 1115 1.92 45.41 -41.76
N THR A 1116 1.58 46.62 -41.30
CA THR A 1116 0.17 46.96 -41.08
C THR A 1116 -0.59 46.92 -42.41
N ALA A 1117 -1.85 46.49 -42.38
CA ALA A 1117 -2.69 46.47 -43.57
C ALA A 1117 -2.66 47.84 -44.29
N ILE A 1118 -2.19 47.85 -45.53
CA ILE A 1118 -2.19 49.05 -46.35
C ILE A 1118 -3.63 49.26 -46.81
N SER A 1119 -4.20 50.43 -46.52
CA SER A 1119 -5.50 50.80 -47.05
C SER A 1119 -5.42 50.90 -48.57
N ASP A 1120 -6.44 50.43 -49.29
CA ASP A 1120 -6.47 50.58 -50.75
C ASP A 1120 -6.26 52.05 -51.12
N PRO A 1121 -5.24 52.38 -51.95
CA PRO A 1121 -5.04 53.75 -52.37
C PRO A 1121 -6.25 54.19 -53.19
N SER A 1122 -6.66 55.44 -52.99
CA SER A 1122 -7.70 56.07 -53.82
C SER A 1122 -7.35 55.92 -55.31
N PRO A 1123 -8.31 55.73 -56.23
CA PRO A 1123 -8.02 55.58 -57.66
C PRO A 1123 -7.13 56.72 -58.19
N ILE A 1124 -5.97 56.35 -58.73
CA ILE A 1124 -5.00 57.30 -59.29
C ILE A 1124 -5.30 57.45 -60.79
N LEU A 1125 -5.39 58.68 -61.28
CA LEU A 1125 -5.63 58.96 -62.70
C LEU A 1125 -4.38 58.62 -63.53
N GLU A 1126 -4.59 58.16 -64.76
CA GLU A 1126 -3.50 58.06 -65.74
C GLU A 1126 -2.84 59.45 -65.91
N ASP A 1127 -1.50 59.48 -65.95
CA ASP A 1127 -0.65 60.68 -65.96
C ASP A 1127 -0.48 61.43 -64.61
N SER A 1128 -0.92 60.84 -63.50
CA SER A 1128 -0.56 61.34 -62.18
C SER A 1128 0.96 61.21 -61.94
N GLY A 1129 1.56 62.24 -61.31
CA GLY A 1129 2.97 62.20 -60.91
C GLY A 1129 3.28 61.09 -59.88
N SER A 1130 4.56 60.91 -59.53
CA SER A 1130 5.01 59.88 -58.57
C SER A 1130 4.18 59.90 -57.29
N GLN A 1131 3.62 58.74 -56.93
CA GLN A 1131 2.83 58.56 -55.71
C GLN A 1131 3.72 57.93 -54.63
N ALA A 1132 3.64 58.47 -53.41
CA ALA A 1132 4.29 57.89 -52.25
C ALA A 1132 3.22 57.27 -51.36
N ILE A 1133 3.27 55.95 -51.19
CA ILE A 1133 2.41 55.24 -50.23
C ILE A 1133 3.24 55.04 -48.95
N PRO A 1134 2.86 55.69 -47.84
CA PRO A 1134 3.54 55.46 -46.58
C PRO A 1134 3.19 54.05 -46.08
N LEU A 1135 4.20 53.21 -45.96
CA LEU A 1135 4.09 51.94 -45.26
C LEU A 1135 4.29 52.18 -43.77
N THR A 1136 3.37 51.69 -42.94
CA THR A 1136 3.45 51.81 -41.48
C THR A 1136 3.43 50.44 -40.82
N GLY A 1137 3.96 50.36 -39.60
CA GLY A 1137 4.10 49.13 -38.84
C GLY A 1137 4.92 48.06 -39.56
N ILE A 1138 6.00 48.47 -40.23
CA ILE A 1138 7.03 47.56 -40.70
C ILE A 1138 7.89 47.17 -39.49
N SER A 1139 7.86 45.90 -39.08
CA SER A 1139 8.88 45.29 -38.21
C SER A 1139 9.60 44.17 -38.97
N ALA A 1140 10.80 43.80 -38.52
CA ALA A 1140 11.59 42.73 -39.17
C ALA A 1140 11.14 41.31 -38.75
N GLY A 1141 10.10 41.20 -37.92
CA GLY A 1141 9.98 40.16 -36.91
C GLY A 1141 10.34 40.90 -35.66
#